data_AF-A0A5D2W6T4-F1
#
_entry.id   AF-A0A5D2W6T4-F1
#
_cell.length_a   1.000
_cell.length_b   1.000
_cell.length_c   1.000
_cell.angle_alpha   90.00
_cell.angle_beta   90.00
_cell.angle_gamma   90.00
#
_symmetry.space_group_name_H-M   'P 1'
#
loop_
_entity.id
_entity.type
_entity.pdbx_description
1 polymer ?
#
loop_
_entity_poly.entity_id
_entity_poly.type
_entity_poly.pdbx_seq_one_letter_code
_entity_poly.pdbx_strand_id
1 'polypeptide(L)'
;MLVAAIMDIVTSNCECVEKESFKPWLPGNAEMRDIAAAVQVIEEGDMHLDEGERNDDDDDGGRGMKGIGIKILEGTTAIGLSRTTEHMTLDHSNDTPSELDRDTPRTLALMNKHGSSVEQANLSAAVVPGLWDDLHSQHVAVPFAAWALANWAMASEINRSHIEELDQDGEAVMCALLAPERSVKWHGSLVARLLLEDHNLPLSDSVSDWASSLLSTASHASKNEDISLSQMALSAFIVAVERSHQARRTVMEKGLELMRVTAKRTSKHQQVQEALAKALELLSTEDSHLSIEESQKWCGILLSWVFGKSSSNEIRSSAIRILSCILEDHGPSSVPISQGWLALLLNDILVSSKASSVKEGIDKVKTQIDQSNILSAGQTANQLAVGVVSMAGNWLTGSVDTSPLADLLSLDPFAGPYKNLKKDNPPKLDVADSALATLKGIKALTGICAEDSLLQDKITDLGLLCLLRRYLLRDDYEKLAAIEAYDASRAPEAQERVSSTEGEVSPSNTNNPSSVRVPPTAHIRRHAARLLAILSLLPKVQKVIAADEGWCKWLEDCADGKISSINDLKIRSYARAILLNVICHQQIGIDSINSGPENGSRDGTSICPSYDDMIFLINPERPHWKCPGKDQSSVQKDKSSSNEVDTTNSDSTAVTQVSDVADSSKSFNVSNNDSDSEIPQMDIVFVHGLRGGPYKTWRIAEDKSSAKSGLVEKIDEEAGKLGTFWPGEWLSADFPQARLFSLKYKTNLTQWSGASLPLQEVSSMLLKKLVAAGIGSRPVVFVTHSLGGLVVKQMLFKAKAENMDDLVNNTVGVVFYSCPHFGSKLADMPWRMGLVLRPAPTIGELRSGSPRLVQLNDFFRRLHKRQMLQVLSFCETKVTPIVEGYGGWAFRMEIVPIESAYPGFGELVLESTDHINSCKPLSRSDPSYTETLEFLRKLKAQYTWREV
;
A
#
# COMPACT_ATOMS: atom_id res chain seq x y z
N MET A 1 -45.46 39.70 4.61
CA MET A 1 -45.88 38.52 5.41
C MET A 1 -45.99 37.27 4.54
N LEU A 2 -47.00 37.11 3.67
CA LEU A 2 -47.16 35.91 2.82
C LEU A 2 -45.87 35.49 2.08
N VAL A 3 -45.24 36.42 1.34
CA VAL A 3 -43.94 36.20 0.67
C VAL A 3 -42.85 35.70 1.62
N ALA A 4 -42.78 36.24 2.84
CA ALA A 4 -41.76 35.81 3.80
C ALA A 4 -42.04 34.39 4.33
N ALA A 5 -43.31 34.01 4.53
CA ALA A 5 -43.69 32.65 4.91
C ALA A 5 -43.47 31.63 3.76
N ILE A 6 -43.67 32.04 2.51
CA ILE A 6 -43.33 31.21 1.34
C ILE A 6 -41.81 31.01 1.27
N MET A 7 -41.01 32.08 1.42
CA MET A 7 -39.55 31.96 1.41
C MET A 7 -39.00 31.19 2.61
N ASP A 8 -39.63 31.26 3.79
CA ASP A 8 -39.31 30.43 4.95
C ASP A 8 -39.47 28.93 4.61
N ILE A 9 -40.57 28.54 3.96
CA ILE A 9 -40.83 27.16 3.48
C ILE A 9 -39.89 26.74 2.33
N VAL A 10 -39.53 27.67 1.43
CA VAL A 10 -38.62 27.40 0.31
C VAL A 10 -37.18 27.20 0.82
N THR A 11 -36.76 27.96 1.84
CA THR A 11 -35.38 27.97 2.34
C THR A 11 -35.14 27.00 3.50
N SER A 12 -36.16 26.62 4.29
CA SER A 12 -36.03 25.64 5.39
C SER A 12 -35.46 24.30 4.94
N ASN A 13 -35.75 23.92 3.70
CA ASN A 13 -35.26 22.67 3.11
C ASN A 13 -33.77 22.76 2.73
N CYS A 14 -33.27 23.97 2.43
CA CYS A 14 -31.91 24.22 1.96
C CYS A 14 -30.83 24.15 3.05
N GLU A 15 -31.21 23.97 4.32
CA GLU A 15 -30.28 23.76 5.44
C GLU A 15 -30.07 22.28 5.78
N CYS A 16 -30.97 21.39 5.35
CA CYS A 16 -30.92 19.96 5.67
C CYS A 16 -30.36 19.15 4.50
N VAL A 17 -29.49 18.17 4.77
CA VAL A 17 -28.89 17.31 3.70
C VAL A 17 -28.79 15.84 4.12
N GLU A 18 -29.30 15.45 5.29
CA GLU A 18 -29.22 14.08 5.80
C GLU A 18 -30.39 13.21 5.31
N LYS A 19 -30.18 11.88 5.28
CA LYS A 19 -31.07 10.93 4.60
C LYS A 19 -32.38 10.61 5.33
N GLU A 20 -32.61 11.14 6.52
CA GLU A 20 -33.76 10.77 7.37
C GLU A 20 -35.06 11.51 7.00
N SER A 21 -35.68 11.06 5.90
CA SER A 21 -37.07 11.32 5.54
C SER A 21 -37.47 12.77 5.22
N PHE A 22 -36.90 13.31 4.14
CA PHE A 22 -37.61 14.33 3.34
C PHE A 22 -38.97 13.77 2.89
N LYS A 23 -40.05 14.11 3.60
CA LYS A 23 -41.42 13.87 3.11
C LYS A 23 -41.77 14.95 2.10
N PRO A 24 -42.32 14.63 0.92
CA PRO A 24 -42.77 15.64 -0.02
C PRO A 24 -43.89 16.46 0.63
N TRP A 25 -43.78 17.79 0.58
CA TRP A 25 -44.79 18.72 1.10
C TRP A 25 -45.94 18.92 0.09
N LEU A 26 -45.71 18.56 -1.17
CA LEU A 26 -46.76 18.46 -2.20
C LEU A 26 -47.29 17.02 -2.27
N PRO A 27 -48.61 16.82 -2.40
CA PRO A 27 -49.16 15.49 -2.69
C PRO A 27 -48.86 15.12 -4.15
N GLY A 28 -48.65 13.83 -4.41
CA GLY A 28 -48.24 13.31 -5.73
C GLY A 28 -49.30 13.41 -6.85
N ASN A 29 -50.40 14.14 -6.63
CA ASN A 29 -51.52 14.30 -7.56
C ASN A 29 -51.74 15.76 -8.04
N ALA A 30 -50.70 16.59 -7.98
CA ALA A 30 -50.71 17.92 -8.62
C ALA A 30 -51.01 17.79 -10.13
N GLU A 31 -51.69 18.77 -10.71
CA GLU A 31 -52.06 18.73 -12.13
C GLU A 31 -50.82 19.04 -12.98
N MET A 32 -50.56 18.25 -14.03
CA MET A 32 -49.42 18.42 -14.95
C MET A 32 -49.30 19.84 -15.52
N ARG A 33 -50.43 20.56 -15.63
CA ARG A 33 -50.50 21.98 -16.04
C ARG A 33 -49.84 22.93 -15.04
N ASP A 34 -50.03 22.69 -13.75
CA ASP A 34 -49.46 23.52 -12.67
C ASP A 34 -47.92 23.38 -12.66
N ILE A 35 -47.42 22.20 -13.05
CA ILE A 35 -45.98 21.92 -13.18
C ILE A 35 -45.42 22.45 -14.51
N ALA A 36 -46.13 22.32 -15.63
CA ALA A 36 -45.71 22.94 -16.89
C ALA A 36 -45.56 24.47 -16.75
N ALA A 37 -46.45 25.12 -16.00
CA ALA A 37 -46.30 26.54 -15.65
C ALA A 37 -45.10 26.81 -14.72
N ALA A 38 -44.71 25.88 -13.85
CA ALA A 38 -43.51 26.00 -13.04
C ALA A 38 -42.23 25.80 -13.86
N VAL A 39 -42.22 24.87 -14.82
CA VAL A 39 -41.14 24.65 -15.80
C VAL A 39 -40.92 25.92 -16.63
N GLN A 40 -41.98 26.45 -17.24
CA GLN A 40 -41.92 27.68 -18.05
C GLN A 40 -41.33 28.87 -17.27
N VAL A 41 -41.71 29.08 -16.00
CA VAL A 41 -41.18 30.18 -15.19
C VAL A 41 -39.70 30.00 -14.80
N ILE A 42 -39.21 28.76 -14.77
CA ILE A 42 -37.79 28.47 -14.58
C ILE A 42 -37.00 28.75 -15.86
N GLU A 43 -37.55 28.42 -17.04
CA GLU A 43 -36.96 28.69 -18.35
C GLU A 43 -36.90 30.20 -18.67
N GLU A 44 -38.00 30.91 -18.48
CA GLU A 44 -38.17 32.33 -18.83
C GLU A 44 -37.51 33.28 -17.82
N GLY A 45 -37.34 32.87 -16.55
CA GLY A 45 -36.77 33.67 -15.47
C GLY A 45 -37.71 34.74 -14.87
N ASP A 46 -38.91 34.91 -15.42
CA ASP A 46 -40.07 35.62 -14.85
C ASP A 46 -41.34 34.85 -15.26
N MET A 47 -42.52 35.30 -14.84
CA MET A 47 -43.78 34.89 -15.47
C MET A 47 -44.04 35.78 -16.68
N HIS A 48 -43.94 35.26 -17.92
CA HIS A 48 -44.53 35.98 -19.04
C HIS A 48 -46.05 36.11 -18.85
N LEU A 49 -46.49 37.36 -18.70
CA LEU A 49 -47.90 37.71 -18.68
C LEU A 49 -48.43 37.63 -20.10
N ASP A 50 -49.23 36.60 -20.39
CA ASP A 50 -50.05 36.56 -21.59
C ASP A 50 -51.06 37.72 -21.56
N GLU A 51 -50.75 38.79 -22.31
CA GLU A 51 -51.69 39.84 -22.71
C GLU A 51 -52.55 39.30 -23.86
N GLY A 52 -53.34 38.26 -23.56
CA GLY A 52 -54.32 37.71 -24.47
C GLY A 52 -55.23 38.80 -25.05
N GLU A 53 -55.58 38.66 -26.33
CA GLU A 53 -56.17 39.71 -27.15
C GLU A 53 -57.34 40.42 -26.46
N ARG A 54 -57.28 41.76 -26.43
CA ARG A 54 -58.39 42.60 -25.92
C ARG A 54 -59.61 42.45 -26.83
N ASN A 55 -60.52 41.57 -26.43
CA ASN A 55 -61.93 41.78 -26.71
C ASN A 55 -62.42 42.85 -25.72
N ASP A 56 -62.60 44.07 -26.22
CA ASP A 56 -63.25 45.14 -25.46
C ASP A 56 -64.74 44.76 -25.26
N ASP A 57 -65.12 44.29 -24.07
CA ASP A 57 -66.46 44.42 -23.44
C ASP A 57 -66.54 43.57 -22.13
N ASP A 58 -65.95 44.04 -21.03
CA ASP A 58 -66.44 43.80 -19.66
C ASP A 58 -65.78 44.79 -18.68
N ASP A 59 -66.59 45.67 -18.05
CA ASP A 59 -66.13 46.77 -17.19
C ASP A 59 -66.32 46.41 -15.69
N ASP A 60 -65.41 45.59 -15.14
CA ASP A 60 -65.21 45.47 -13.69
C ASP A 60 -63.72 45.52 -13.34
N GLY A 61 -63.37 46.33 -12.34
CA GLY A 61 -62.02 46.81 -12.02
C GLY A 61 -61.11 45.79 -11.31
N GLY A 62 -61.26 44.50 -11.60
CA GLY A 62 -60.49 43.42 -11.00
C GLY A 62 -59.04 43.36 -11.49
N ARG A 63 -58.16 44.25 -11.02
CA ARG A 63 -56.71 44.23 -11.32
C ARG A 63 -56.03 43.03 -10.63
N GLY A 64 -56.23 41.85 -11.22
CA GLY A 64 -55.95 40.55 -10.60
C GLY A 64 -54.46 40.28 -10.34
N MET A 65 -54.16 39.77 -9.14
CA MET A 65 -52.87 39.18 -8.82
C MET A 65 -52.71 37.85 -9.59
N LYS A 66 -52.13 37.91 -10.79
CA LYS A 66 -51.67 36.72 -11.53
C LYS A 66 -50.42 36.14 -10.84
N GLY A 67 -50.34 34.81 -10.75
CA GLY A 67 -49.27 34.10 -10.04
C GLY A 67 -49.41 32.57 -10.14
N ILE A 68 -48.32 31.83 -9.91
CA ILE A 68 -48.32 30.35 -9.98
C ILE A 68 -49.12 29.81 -8.79
N GLY A 69 -50.32 29.28 -9.04
CA GLY A 69 -51.23 28.77 -8.00
C GLY A 69 -51.18 27.25 -7.85
N ILE A 70 -50.36 26.74 -6.93
CA ILE A 70 -50.19 25.28 -6.71
C ILE A 70 -51.01 24.82 -5.50
N LYS A 71 -51.84 23.78 -5.68
CA LYS A 71 -52.65 23.18 -4.60
C LYS A 71 -51.78 22.36 -3.65
N ILE A 72 -51.44 22.93 -2.49
CA ILE A 72 -50.80 22.24 -1.38
C ILE A 72 -51.90 21.54 -0.53
N LEU A 73 -51.50 20.49 0.20
CA LEU A 73 -52.25 19.69 1.19
C LEU A 73 -53.71 20.14 1.49
N GLU A 74 -54.65 19.23 1.23
CA GLU A 74 -56.10 19.38 1.45
C GLU A 74 -56.78 20.53 0.67
N GLY A 75 -56.12 21.09 -0.35
CA GLY A 75 -56.71 22.02 -1.32
C GLY A 75 -56.34 23.49 -1.12
N THR A 76 -55.27 23.76 -0.37
CA THR A 76 -54.78 25.13 -0.11
C THR A 76 -53.90 25.59 -1.26
N THR A 77 -54.41 26.45 -2.16
CA THR A 77 -53.59 27.04 -3.23
C THR A 77 -52.56 28.02 -2.67
N ALA A 78 -51.28 27.67 -2.74
CA ALA A 78 -50.16 28.59 -2.52
C ALA A 78 -49.86 29.35 -3.83
N ILE A 79 -49.63 30.66 -3.75
CA ILE A 79 -49.47 31.53 -4.92
C ILE A 79 -48.08 32.18 -4.94
N GLY A 80 -47.26 31.82 -5.92
CA GLY A 80 -46.02 32.54 -6.24
C GLY A 80 -46.33 33.84 -7.00
N LEU A 81 -45.78 34.98 -6.54
CA LEU A 81 -46.15 36.32 -7.03
C LEU A 81 -44.94 37.06 -7.64
N SER A 82 -45.17 37.72 -8.78
CA SER A 82 -44.26 38.73 -9.34
C SER A 82 -44.68 40.15 -8.89
N ARG A 83 -43.74 41.09 -8.81
CA ARG A 83 -44.01 42.48 -8.39
C ARG A 83 -44.09 43.42 -9.60
N THR A 84 -45.30 43.84 -9.96
CA THR A 84 -45.51 44.92 -10.93
C THR A 84 -45.02 46.27 -10.38
N THR A 85 -43.96 46.83 -10.95
CA THR A 85 -43.49 48.19 -10.64
C THR A 85 -44.19 49.23 -11.50
N GLU A 86 -45.16 49.96 -10.95
CA GLU A 86 -45.66 51.21 -11.53
C GLU A 86 -45.14 52.42 -10.73
N HIS A 87 -44.65 53.44 -11.43
CA HIS A 87 -44.29 54.73 -10.83
C HIS A 87 -45.56 55.48 -10.41
N MET A 88 -45.74 55.76 -9.11
CA MET A 88 -46.68 56.79 -8.68
C MET A 88 -46.14 58.19 -9.02
N THR A 89 -46.50 58.70 -10.20
CA THR A 89 -46.48 60.14 -10.48
C THR A 89 -47.62 60.79 -9.70
N LEU A 90 -47.34 61.26 -8.49
CA LEU A 90 -48.33 61.95 -7.66
C LEU A 90 -48.54 63.37 -8.21
N ASP A 91 -49.72 63.64 -8.75
CA ASP A 91 -50.05 64.93 -9.35
C ASP A 91 -50.28 66.02 -8.29
N HIS A 92 -50.06 67.30 -8.64
CA HIS A 92 -50.00 68.39 -7.68
C HIS A 92 -51.36 69.06 -7.39
N SER A 93 -51.73 69.16 -6.11
CA SER A 93 -52.57 70.27 -5.61
C SER A 93 -52.27 70.64 -4.15
N ASN A 94 -52.12 71.95 -3.91
CA ASN A 94 -51.63 72.60 -2.69
C ASN A 94 -52.47 72.36 -1.42
N ASP A 95 -51.83 72.39 -0.24
CA ASP A 95 -51.84 73.58 0.64
C ASP A 95 -50.84 73.47 1.82
N THR A 96 -50.69 74.54 2.62
CA THR A 96 -49.60 74.78 3.60
C THR A 96 -50.10 75.53 4.85
N PRO A 97 -49.35 75.71 5.97
CA PRO A 97 -48.13 75.03 6.50
C PRO A 97 -48.25 74.63 8.02
N SER A 98 -47.10 74.33 8.67
CA SER A 98 -46.82 74.30 10.15
C SER A 98 -47.25 73.04 10.95
N GLU A 99 -46.52 72.53 11.97
CA GLU A 99 -45.11 72.71 12.42
C GLU A 99 -44.67 71.56 13.38
N LEU A 100 -43.35 71.37 13.59
CA LEU A 100 -42.67 70.49 14.59
C LEU A 100 -42.87 68.94 14.46
N ASP A 101 -41.89 68.07 14.80
CA ASP A 101 -40.44 68.27 14.95
C ASP A 101 -39.60 66.98 14.68
N ARG A 102 -38.42 67.20 14.06
CA ARG A 102 -37.12 66.49 14.10
C ARG A 102 -36.83 64.98 13.80
N ASP A 103 -35.60 64.85 13.27
CA ASP A 103 -34.58 63.79 13.36
C ASP A 103 -34.74 62.45 12.60
N THR A 104 -34.47 62.49 11.28
CA THR A 104 -33.69 61.43 10.57
C THR A 104 -32.72 62.05 9.54
N PRO A 105 -31.44 61.64 9.48
CA PRO A 105 -30.47 62.19 8.53
C PRO A 105 -30.61 61.56 7.13
N ARG A 106 -30.72 62.42 6.10
CA ARG A 106 -30.75 62.03 4.69
C ARG A 106 -29.40 61.52 4.21
N THR A 107 -29.39 60.55 3.30
CA THR A 107 -28.65 60.66 2.02
C THR A 107 -29.33 59.78 0.97
N LEU A 108 -30.09 60.40 0.06
CA LEU A 108 -30.63 59.74 -1.13
C LEU A 108 -30.66 60.78 -2.25
N ALA A 109 -29.64 60.74 -3.12
CA ALA A 109 -29.55 61.57 -4.31
C ALA A 109 -28.56 60.98 -5.31
N LEU A 110 -28.90 61.07 -6.61
CA LEU A 110 -27.96 61.01 -7.75
C LEU A 110 -27.14 59.72 -7.94
N MET A 111 -27.76 58.70 -8.54
CA MET A 111 -27.12 58.02 -9.67
C MET A 111 -28.10 58.00 -10.85
N ASN A 112 -27.81 58.80 -11.87
CA ASN A 112 -28.45 58.75 -13.18
C ASN A 112 -27.42 59.20 -14.24
N LYS A 113 -27.45 58.58 -15.43
CA LYS A 113 -26.45 58.59 -16.52
C LYS A 113 -25.17 57.76 -16.31
N HIS A 114 -25.11 56.70 -17.14
CA HIS A 114 -23.98 56.11 -17.88
C HIS A 114 -22.52 56.31 -17.43
N GLY A 115 -21.73 55.21 -17.47
CA GLY A 115 -20.44 55.27 -18.18
C GLY A 115 -19.26 54.40 -17.70
N SER A 116 -19.22 53.11 -18.09
CA SER A 116 -18.00 52.28 -18.22
C SER A 116 -17.18 51.94 -16.95
N SER A 117 -16.22 51.02 -17.08
CA SER A 117 -15.43 50.33 -16.02
C SER A 117 -16.26 49.49 -15.03
N VAL A 118 -15.95 48.25 -14.67
CA VAL A 118 -14.64 47.56 -14.47
C VAL A 118 -13.85 48.10 -13.29
N GLU A 119 -14.48 48.13 -12.11
CA GLU A 119 -13.80 48.13 -10.80
C GLU A 119 -14.70 47.74 -9.60
N GLN A 120 -16.03 47.72 -9.78
CA GLN A 120 -17.02 47.67 -8.69
C GLN A 120 -17.31 46.27 -8.07
N ALA A 121 -16.46 45.26 -8.33
CA ALA A 121 -16.70 43.86 -7.94
C ALA A 121 -16.30 43.49 -6.49
N ASN A 122 -15.71 44.41 -5.72
CA ASN A 122 -14.99 44.11 -4.47
C ASN A 122 -15.64 44.66 -3.17
N LEU A 123 -16.94 45.00 -3.16
CA LEU A 123 -17.59 45.67 -2.01
C LEU A 123 -18.90 45.03 -1.49
N SER A 124 -19.21 43.78 -1.85
CA SER A 124 -20.33 43.00 -1.26
C SER A 124 -19.91 41.94 -0.23
N ALA A 125 -18.62 41.87 0.13
CA ALA A 125 -18.04 40.77 0.91
C ALA A 125 -18.12 40.97 2.45
N ALA A 126 -19.32 41.10 3.02
CA ALA A 126 -19.55 41.05 4.49
C ALA A 126 -21.03 40.84 4.92
N VAL A 127 -21.74 39.86 4.36
CA VAL A 127 -23.07 39.45 4.84
C VAL A 127 -23.08 37.94 5.09
N VAL A 128 -23.73 37.50 6.17
CA VAL A 128 -23.93 36.08 6.51
C VAL A 128 -25.06 35.53 5.64
N PRO A 129 -24.87 34.39 4.94
CA PRO A 129 -25.93 33.83 4.09
C PRO A 129 -27.22 33.57 4.87
N GLY A 130 -28.38 33.88 4.27
CA GLY A 130 -29.67 33.68 4.94
C GLY A 130 -30.90 34.03 4.11
N LEU A 131 -32.07 33.89 4.75
CA LEU A 131 -33.45 34.02 4.23
C LEU A 131 -33.74 35.22 3.28
N TRP A 132 -32.88 36.23 3.26
CA TRP A 132 -33.08 37.50 2.55
C TRP A 132 -32.20 37.69 1.32
N ASP A 133 -31.22 36.81 1.07
CA ASP A 133 -30.34 36.90 -0.11
C ASP A 133 -31.17 36.79 -1.40
N ASP A 134 -32.06 35.79 -1.47
CA ASP A 134 -32.96 35.53 -2.60
C ASP A 134 -34.11 36.54 -2.71
N LEU A 135 -34.27 37.49 -1.77
CA LEU A 135 -35.30 38.54 -1.83
C LEU A 135 -34.88 39.79 -2.62
N HIS A 136 -33.69 39.78 -3.23
CA HIS A 136 -33.19 40.87 -4.07
C HIS A 136 -33.68 40.81 -5.52
N SER A 137 -34.14 39.65 -6.00
CA SER A 137 -34.84 39.56 -7.29
C SER A 137 -36.28 40.06 -7.16
N GLN A 138 -36.88 40.51 -8.27
CA GLN A 138 -38.21 41.13 -8.25
C GLN A 138 -39.35 40.08 -8.25
N HIS A 139 -39.00 38.79 -8.30
CA HIS A 139 -39.89 37.69 -8.67
C HIS A 139 -39.78 36.54 -7.65
N VAL A 140 -40.78 36.39 -6.77
CA VAL A 140 -40.83 35.25 -5.81
C VAL A 140 -41.22 33.94 -6.52
N ALA A 141 -41.65 34.03 -7.78
CA ALA A 141 -42.13 32.92 -8.59
C ALA A 141 -41.02 31.89 -8.90
N VAL A 142 -39.80 32.30 -9.24
CA VAL A 142 -38.73 31.35 -9.65
C VAL A 142 -38.23 30.47 -8.48
N PRO A 143 -37.91 31.01 -7.27
CA PRO A 143 -37.63 30.17 -6.10
C PRO A 143 -38.76 29.20 -5.73
N PHE A 144 -40.01 29.65 -5.86
CA PHE A 144 -41.19 28.83 -5.56
C PHE A 144 -41.41 27.72 -6.61
N ALA A 145 -41.22 28.02 -7.89
CA ALA A 145 -41.31 27.06 -8.99
C ALA A 145 -40.27 25.95 -8.86
N ALA A 146 -39.00 26.32 -8.60
CA ALA A 146 -37.92 25.35 -8.40
C ALA A 146 -38.17 24.44 -7.19
N TRP A 147 -38.62 25.01 -6.05
CA TRP A 147 -39.03 24.25 -4.86
C TRP A 147 -40.20 23.29 -5.15
N ALA A 148 -41.18 23.72 -5.93
CA ALA A 148 -42.34 22.90 -6.28
C ALA A 148 -41.96 21.73 -7.21
N LEU A 149 -41.13 21.99 -8.23
CA LEU A 149 -40.61 20.97 -9.13
C LEU A 149 -39.79 19.91 -8.37
N ALA A 150 -38.92 20.34 -7.45
CA ALA A 150 -38.17 19.44 -6.57
C ALA A 150 -39.09 18.57 -5.69
N ASN A 151 -40.12 19.18 -5.06
CA ASN A 151 -41.10 18.45 -4.26
C ASN A 151 -41.90 17.44 -5.08
N TRP A 152 -42.25 17.75 -6.33
CA TRP A 152 -43.02 16.85 -7.19
C TRP A 152 -42.17 15.67 -7.69
N ALA A 153 -40.89 15.91 -8.04
CA ALA A 153 -39.89 14.88 -8.37
C ALA A 153 -39.56 13.94 -7.20
N MET A 154 -39.69 14.42 -5.96
CA MET A 154 -39.58 13.60 -4.75
C MET A 154 -40.79 12.68 -4.52
N ALA A 155 -41.98 13.03 -5.02
CA ALA A 155 -43.23 12.41 -4.60
C ALA A 155 -43.57 11.09 -5.29
N SER A 156 -43.08 10.84 -6.51
CA SER A 156 -43.31 9.60 -7.26
C SER A 156 -42.31 9.47 -8.43
N GLU A 157 -41.96 8.23 -8.80
CA GLU A 157 -41.20 7.92 -10.02
C GLU A 157 -41.97 8.37 -11.27
N ILE A 158 -43.29 8.18 -11.29
CA ILE A 158 -44.20 8.61 -12.37
C ILE A 158 -44.12 10.13 -12.60
N ASN A 159 -43.96 10.91 -11.54
CA ASN A 159 -43.83 12.36 -11.65
C ASN A 159 -42.51 12.76 -12.31
N ARG A 160 -41.44 11.96 -12.18
CA ARG A 160 -40.16 12.22 -12.83
C ARG A 160 -40.24 11.94 -14.33
N SER A 161 -40.96 10.90 -14.74
CA SER A 161 -41.33 10.70 -16.14
C SER A 161 -42.11 11.89 -16.68
N HIS A 162 -43.10 12.41 -15.94
CA HIS A 162 -43.84 13.60 -16.36
C HIS A 162 -43.02 14.90 -16.36
N ILE A 163 -41.90 14.99 -15.62
CA ILE A 163 -40.95 16.10 -15.73
C ILE A 163 -40.09 15.93 -17.00
N GLU A 164 -39.60 14.73 -17.27
CA GLU A 164 -38.82 14.40 -18.47
C GLU A 164 -39.65 14.54 -19.76
N GLU A 165 -40.95 14.19 -19.73
CA GLU A 165 -41.90 14.45 -20.83
C GLU A 165 -42.10 15.96 -21.12
N LEU A 166 -41.86 16.83 -20.13
CA LEU A 166 -42.03 18.30 -20.23
C LEU A 166 -40.72 19.05 -20.52
N ASP A 167 -39.58 18.61 -19.95
CA ASP A 167 -38.23 19.19 -20.11
C ASP A 167 -37.31 18.16 -20.82
N GLN A 168 -37.70 17.75 -22.04
CA GLN A 168 -36.99 16.72 -22.83
C GLN A 168 -35.57 17.17 -23.21
N ASP A 169 -35.43 18.47 -23.51
CA ASP A 169 -34.20 19.19 -23.81
C ASP A 169 -33.30 19.30 -22.56
N GLY A 170 -33.88 19.36 -21.36
CA GLY A 170 -33.19 19.60 -20.09
C GLY A 170 -32.79 21.07 -19.85
N GLU A 171 -33.40 22.01 -20.58
CA GLU A 171 -33.11 23.43 -20.48
C GLU A 171 -33.74 24.07 -19.24
N ALA A 172 -34.91 23.63 -18.77
CA ALA A 172 -35.50 24.16 -17.54
C ALA A 172 -34.63 23.79 -16.32
N VAL A 173 -34.19 22.53 -16.21
CA VAL A 173 -33.21 22.13 -15.19
C VAL A 173 -31.89 22.89 -15.35
N MET A 174 -31.42 23.16 -16.57
CA MET A 174 -30.20 23.95 -16.79
C MET A 174 -30.35 25.40 -16.33
N CYS A 175 -31.46 26.06 -16.63
CA CYS A 175 -31.79 27.40 -16.14
C CYS A 175 -31.81 27.46 -14.61
N ALA A 176 -32.42 26.47 -13.93
CA ALA A 176 -32.39 26.39 -12.46
C ALA A 176 -30.96 26.24 -11.88
N LEU A 177 -30.05 25.58 -12.60
CA LEU A 177 -28.65 25.44 -12.18
C LEU A 177 -27.81 26.71 -12.41
N LEU A 178 -28.18 27.51 -13.42
CA LEU A 178 -27.52 28.77 -13.79
C LEU A 178 -28.05 30.00 -13.02
N ALA A 179 -29.32 30.01 -12.62
CA ALA A 179 -30.02 31.11 -11.94
C ALA A 179 -29.22 31.72 -10.77
N PRO A 180 -29.25 33.05 -10.54
CA PRO A 180 -28.40 33.68 -9.52
C PRO A 180 -28.77 33.32 -8.07
N GLU A 181 -30.03 32.97 -7.79
CA GLU A 181 -30.56 32.68 -6.46
C GLU A 181 -30.00 31.40 -5.82
N ARG A 182 -29.77 31.45 -4.50
CA ARG A 182 -29.25 30.32 -3.70
C ARG A 182 -30.24 29.16 -3.66
N SER A 183 -31.51 29.43 -3.33
CA SER A 183 -32.54 28.40 -3.23
C SER A 183 -32.88 27.76 -4.58
N VAL A 184 -32.91 28.55 -5.67
CA VAL A 184 -33.14 28.02 -7.03
C VAL A 184 -32.05 27.02 -7.40
N LYS A 185 -30.76 27.35 -7.19
CA LYS A 185 -29.66 26.41 -7.42
C LYS A 185 -29.73 25.15 -6.56
N TRP A 186 -30.16 25.28 -5.31
CA TRP A 186 -30.29 24.14 -4.39
C TRP A 186 -31.40 23.19 -4.86
N HIS A 187 -32.59 23.72 -5.18
CA HIS A 187 -33.73 22.93 -5.65
C HIS A 187 -33.51 22.38 -7.06
N GLY A 188 -32.90 23.15 -7.97
CA GLY A 188 -32.47 22.66 -9.29
C GLY A 188 -31.44 21.53 -9.21
N SER A 189 -30.48 21.62 -8.27
CA SER A 189 -29.56 20.52 -7.98
C SER A 189 -30.27 19.27 -7.45
N LEU A 190 -31.32 19.45 -6.63
CA LEU A 190 -32.14 18.35 -6.12
C LEU A 190 -32.99 17.71 -7.23
N VAL A 191 -33.62 18.49 -8.12
CA VAL A 191 -34.33 17.98 -9.31
C VAL A 191 -33.37 17.18 -10.19
N ALA A 192 -32.23 17.78 -10.58
CA ALA A 192 -31.22 17.12 -11.39
C ALA A 192 -30.77 15.79 -10.77
N ARG A 193 -30.53 15.73 -9.45
CA ARG A 193 -30.22 14.46 -8.76
C ARG A 193 -31.35 13.44 -8.88
N LEU A 194 -32.60 13.83 -8.63
CA LEU A 194 -33.74 12.90 -8.60
C LEU A 194 -34.05 12.32 -9.97
N LEU A 195 -33.98 13.13 -11.04
CA LEU A 195 -34.11 12.65 -12.42
C LEU A 195 -32.95 11.70 -12.78
N LEU A 196 -31.72 12.04 -12.38
CA LEU A 196 -30.55 11.19 -12.63
C LEU A 196 -30.51 9.93 -11.75
N GLU A 197 -31.09 9.91 -10.56
CA GLU A 197 -31.22 8.71 -9.73
C GLU A 197 -32.22 7.69 -10.34
N ASP A 198 -33.18 8.15 -11.15
CA ASP A 198 -34.17 7.27 -11.79
C ASP A 198 -33.65 6.60 -13.06
N HIS A 199 -33.30 5.32 -12.93
CA HIS A 199 -32.66 4.54 -13.99
C HIS A 199 -33.59 4.20 -15.16
N ASN A 200 -34.89 4.45 -15.05
CA ASN A 200 -35.88 4.17 -16.10
C ASN A 200 -35.95 5.30 -17.14
N LEU A 201 -35.54 6.52 -16.78
CA LEU A 201 -35.57 7.69 -17.66
C LEU A 201 -34.41 7.67 -18.66
N PRO A 202 -34.60 8.16 -19.90
CA PRO A 202 -33.51 8.41 -20.83
C PRO A 202 -32.56 9.49 -20.29
N LEU A 203 -31.40 9.62 -20.94
CA LEU A 203 -30.42 10.67 -20.66
C LEU A 203 -30.45 11.69 -21.80
N SER A 204 -30.72 12.96 -21.48
CA SER A 204 -30.57 14.06 -22.43
C SER A 204 -29.08 14.38 -22.66
N ASP A 205 -28.75 14.95 -23.82
CA ASP A 205 -27.36 15.36 -24.14
C ASP A 205 -26.85 16.43 -23.15
N SER A 206 -27.78 17.26 -22.65
CA SER A 206 -27.59 18.35 -21.69
C SER A 206 -27.04 17.93 -20.33
N VAL A 207 -27.09 16.63 -19.97
CA VAL A 207 -26.49 16.10 -18.73
C VAL A 207 -24.98 16.40 -18.63
N SER A 208 -24.28 16.57 -19.75
CA SER A 208 -22.89 17.04 -19.79
C SER A 208 -22.70 18.45 -19.22
N ASP A 209 -23.63 19.34 -19.55
CA ASP A 209 -23.55 20.75 -19.18
C ASP A 209 -24.22 21.00 -17.82
N TRP A 210 -25.23 20.21 -17.45
CA TRP A 210 -25.68 20.07 -16.06
C TRP A 210 -24.51 19.70 -15.14
N ALA A 211 -23.72 18.66 -15.47
CA ALA A 211 -22.57 18.23 -14.66
C ALA A 211 -21.51 19.35 -14.53
N SER A 212 -21.28 20.10 -15.61
CA SER A 212 -20.35 21.24 -15.62
C SER A 212 -20.86 22.40 -14.77
N SER A 213 -22.17 22.69 -14.84
CA SER A 213 -22.85 23.73 -14.05
C SER A 213 -22.91 23.39 -12.56
N LEU A 214 -23.28 22.15 -12.21
CA LEU A 214 -23.27 21.61 -10.85
C LEU A 214 -21.89 21.71 -10.20
N LEU A 215 -20.83 21.35 -10.93
CA LEU A 215 -19.46 21.47 -10.43
C LEU A 215 -19.01 22.93 -10.25
N SER A 216 -19.42 23.83 -11.14
CA SER A 216 -19.20 25.27 -11.02
C SER A 216 -19.90 25.84 -9.78
N THR A 217 -21.17 25.48 -9.57
CA THR A 217 -21.98 25.86 -8.40
C THR A 217 -21.41 25.28 -7.12
N ALA A 218 -21.01 24.00 -7.09
CA ALA A 218 -20.35 23.39 -5.94
C ALA A 218 -19.04 24.11 -5.57
N SER A 219 -18.25 24.48 -6.59
CA SER A 219 -17.02 25.24 -6.39
C SER A 219 -17.31 26.65 -5.90
N HIS A 220 -18.29 27.37 -6.45
CA HIS A 220 -18.68 28.71 -5.99
C HIS A 220 -19.23 28.69 -4.55
N ALA A 221 -20.10 27.75 -4.21
CA ALA A 221 -20.59 27.56 -2.85
C ALA A 221 -19.44 27.35 -1.85
N SER A 222 -18.41 26.57 -2.22
CA SER A 222 -17.19 26.41 -1.41
C SER A 222 -16.32 27.68 -1.28
N LYS A 223 -16.52 28.70 -2.12
CA LYS A 223 -15.86 30.01 -1.97
C LYS A 223 -16.55 30.89 -0.93
N ASN A 224 -17.85 30.67 -0.73
CA ASN A 224 -18.72 31.46 0.15
C ASN A 224 -19.04 30.71 1.46
N GLU A 225 -18.33 29.60 1.73
CA GLU A 225 -18.51 28.68 2.87
C GLU A 225 -19.89 28.01 2.99
N ASP A 226 -20.72 28.02 1.92
CA ASP A 226 -21.99 27.27 1.89
C ASP A 226 -21.75 25.78 1.59
N ILE A 227 -21.62 25.00 2.66
CA ILE A 227 -21.42 23.56 2.60
C ILE A 227 -22.66 22.83 2.09
N SER A 228 -23.87 23.31 2.43
CA SER A 228 -25.14 22.64 2.11
C SER A 228 -25.45 22.64 0.62
N LEU A 229 -25.26 23.79 -0.07
CA LEU A 229 -25.37 23.88 -1.52
C LEU A 229 -24.24 23.14 -2.22
N SER A 230 -23.01 23.22 -1.69
CA SER A 230 -21.85 22.50 -2.26
C SER A 230 -22.06 20.98 -2.23
N GLN A 231 -22.58 20.45 -1.12
CA GLN A 231 -22.91 19.03 -0.94
C GLN A 231 -24.09 18.58 -1.82
N MET A 232 -25.17 19.38 -1.91
CA MET A 232 -26.30 19.05 -2.78
C MET A 232 -25.87 18.99 -4.25
N ALA A 233 -25.18 20.02 -4.74
CA ALA A 233 -24.68 20.07 -6.12
C ALA A 233 -23.68 18.93 -6.43
N LEU A 234 -22.78 18.60 -5.50
CA LEU A 234 -21.88 17.45 -5.67
C LEU A 234 -22.61 16.11 -5.67
N SER A 235 -23.69 15.95 -4.90
CA SER A 235 -24.48 14.72 -4.89
C SER A 235 -25.19 14.47 -6.24
N ALA A 236 -25.70 15.52 -6.88
CA ALA A 236 -26.24 15.44 -8.24
C ALA A 236 -25.14 15.16 -9.29
N PHE A 237 -24.01 15.87 -9.19
CA PHE A 237 -22.85 15.74 -10.07
C PHE A 237 -22.26 14.32 -10.10
N ILE A 238 -22.21 13.63 -8.95
CA ILE A 238 -21.79 12.23 -8.88
C ILE A 238 -22.67 11.36 -9.79
N VAL A 239 -23.99 11.46 -9.68
CA VAL A 239 -24.92 10.61 -10.45
C VAL A 239 -24.85 10.94 -11.95
N ALA A 240 -24.61 12.21 -12.30
CA ALA A 240 -24.36 12.62 -13.69
C ALA A 240 -23.11 11.94 -14.30
N VAL A 241 -21.99 11.89 -13.54
CA VAL A 241 -20.73 11.25 -13.98
C VAL A 241 -20.79 9.71 -13.92
N GLU A 242 -21.64 9.17 -13.03
CA GLU A 242 -21.91 7.73 -12.89
C GLU A 242 -22.73 7.21 -14.07
N ARG A 243 -23.78 7.93 -14.52
CA ARG A 243 -24.64 7.55 -15.65
C ARG A 243 -24.16 8.01 -17.04
N SER A 244 -23.59 9.22 -17.18
CA SER A 244 -23.24 9.78 -18.50
C SER A 244 -21.75 9.74 -18.80
N HIS A 245 -21.37 8.97 -19.81
CA HIS A 245 -20.02 8.96 -20.37
C HIS A 245 -19.65 10.33 -20.99
N GLN A 246 -20.62 11.07 -21.54
CA GLN A 246 -20.37 12.40 -22.09
C GLN A 246 -19.99 13.38 -20.98
N ALA A 247 -20.75 13.40 -19.88
CA ALA A 247 -20.40 14.17 -18.69
C ALA A 247 -19.01 13.77 -18.15
N ARG A 248 -18.70 12.46 -18.06
CA ARG A 248 -17.38 11.97 -17.63
C ARG A 248 -16.23 12.56 -18.45
N ARG A 249 -16.37 12.61 -19.79
CA ARG A 249 -15.37 13.20 -20.69
C ARG A 249 -15.23 14.71 -20.48
N THR A 250 -16.34 15.45 -20.51
CA THR A 250 -16.35 16.91 -20.32
C THR A 250 -15.72 17.33 -18.98
N VAL A 251 -16.02 16.58 -17.91
CA VAL A 251 -15.46 16.80 -16.57
C VAL A 251 -13.97 16.45 -16.49
N MET A 252 -13.52 15.40 -17.17
CA MET A 252 -12.09 15.06 -17.25
C MET A 252 -11.29 16.14 -18.00
N GLU A 253 -11.87 16.73 -19.06
CA GLU A 253 -11.22 17.78 -19.86
C GLU A 253 -11.18 19.15 -19.16
N LYS A 254 -12.26 19.53 -18.44
CA LYS A 254 -12.48 20.92 -17.97
C LYS A 254 -12.77 21.07 -16.48
N GLY A 255 -13.21 20.00 -15.79
CA GLY A 255 -13.71 20.04 -14.42
C GLY A 255 -12.65 19.83 -13.33
N LEU A 256 -11.55 19.14 -13.62
CA LEU A 256 -10.57 18.69 -12.61
C LEU A 256 -10.01 19.82 -11.71
N GLU A 257 -9.80 21.02 -12.26
CA GLU A 257 -9.34 22.17 -11.47
C GLU A 257 -10.42 22.70 -10.51
N LEU A 258 -11.69 22.74 -10.93
CA LEU A 258 -12.79 23.12 -10.04
C LEU A 258 -12.93 22.12 -8.89
N MET A 259 -12.77 20.82 -9.17
CA MET A 259 -12.74 19.77 -8.13
C MET A 259 -11.58 20.00 -7.15
N ARG A 260 -10.36 20.29 -7.62
CA ARG A 260 -9.20 20.61 -6.76
C ARG A 260 -9.43 21.84 -5.88
N VAL A 261 -9.93 22.94 -6.45
CA VAL A 261 -10.19 24.18 -5.70
C VAL A 261 -11.23 23.93 -4.60
N THR A 262 -12.28 23.16 -4.92
CA THR A 262 -13.33 22.77 -3.96
C THR A 262 -12.77 21.88 -2.85
N ALA A 263 -11.94 20.88 -3.20
CA ALA A 263 -11.29 19.98 -2.25
C ALA A 263 -10.37 20.74 -1.27
N LYS A 264 -9.54 21.66 -1.75
CA LYS A 264 -8.63 22.46 -0.91
C LYS A 264 -9.41 23.33 0.10
N ARG A 265 -10.48 24.00 -0.35
CA ARG A 265 -11.32 24.88 0.49
C ARG A 265 -12.11 24.11 1.55
N THR A 266 -12.74 23.00 1.16
CA THR A 266 -13.64 22.24 2.03
C THR A 266 -12.95 21.15 2.85
N SER A 267 -11.62 21.24 3.04
CA SER A 267 -10.78 20.23 3.71
C SER A 267 -11.15 19.89 5.17
N LYS A 268 -12.06 20.65 5.80
CA LYS A 268 -12.65 20.37 7.12
C LYS A 268 -13.98 19.60 7.07
N HIS A 269 -14.63 19.52 5.91
CA HIS A 269 -16.03 19.09 5.76
C HIS A 269 -16.11 17.70 5.12
N GLN A 270 -16.12 16.66 5.96
CA GLN A 270 -16.03 15.25 5.57
C GLN A 270 -16.98 14.87 4.43
N GLN A 271 -18.27 15.22 4.52
CA GLN A 271 -19.29 14.86 3.52
C GLN A 271 -18.98 15.40 2.11
N VAL A 272 -18.39 16.60 2.00
CA VAL A 272 -17.97 17.18 0.72
C VAL A 272 -16.69 16.50 0.19
N GLN A 273 -15.77 16.13 1.07
CA GLN A 273 -14.55 15.40 0.71
C GLN A 273 -14.87 13.96 0.26
N GLU A 274 -15.84 13.29 0.89
CA GLU A 274 -16.39 11.99 0.46
C GLU A 274 -17.00 12.06 -0.94
N ALA A 275 -17.81 13.08 -1.20
CA ALA A 275 -18.42 13.30 -2.50
C ALA A 275 -17.35 13.53 -3.60
N LEU A 276 -16.35 14.38 -3.33
CA LEU A 276 -15.23 14.63 -4.25
C LEU A 276 -14.34 13.40 -4.47
N ALA A 277 -14.14 12.57 -3.44
CA ALA A 277 -13.39 11.33 -3.54
C ALA A 277 -14.11 10.28 -4.39
N LYS A 278 -15.42 10.03 -4.18
CA LYS A 278 -16.21 9.13 -5.04
C LYS A 278 -16.25 9.64 -6.49
N ALA A 279 -16.44 10.94 -6.69
CA ALA A 279 -16.45 11.52 -8.04
C ALA A 279 -15.11 11.33 -8.77
N LEU A 280 -13.98 11.57 -8.11
CA LEU A 280 -12.65 11.37 -8.71
C LEU A 280 -12.34 9.88 -8.96
N GLU A 281 -12.85 8.97 -8.12
CA GLU A 281 -12.76 7.53 -8.32
C GLU A 281 -13.56 7.06 -9.55
N LEU A 282 -14.78 7.59 -9.75
CA LEU A 282 -15.61 7.34 -10.94
C LEU A 282 -15.02 7.94 -12.23
N LEU A 283 -14.26 9.04 -12.13
CA LEU A 283 -13.50 9.59 -13.25
C LEU A 283 -12.28 8.72 -13.59
N SER A 284 -11.64 8.10 -12.60
CA SER A 284 -10.36 7.36 -12.72
C SER A 284 -10.53 5.85 -12.97
N THR A 285 -11.63 5.45 -13.62
CA THR A 285 -11.90 4.06 -14.03
C THR A 285 -11.00 3.61 -15.18
N GLU A 286 -10.91 2.30 -15.45
CA GLU A 286 -9.97 1.70 -16.41
C GLU A 286 -10.04 2.27 -17.85
N ASP A 287 -11.19 2.82 -18.27
CA ASP A 287 -11.36 3.49 -19.59
C ASP A 287 -10.92 4.98 -19.62
N SER A 288 -10.44 5.56 -18.51
CA SER A 288 -10.21 7.01 -18.38
C SER A 288 -9.10 7.37 -17.38
N HIS A 289 -7.87 7.45 -17.88
CA HIS A 289 -6.68 7.77 -17.09
C HIS A 289 -6.47 9.29 -16.92
N LEU A 290 -6.01 9.70 -15.74
CA LEU A 290 -5.52 11.07 -15.49
C LEU A 290 -4.22 11.33 -16.28
N SER A 291 -4.02 12.54 -16.77
CA SER A 291 -2.73 12.93 -17.38
C SER A 291 -1.63 13.04 -16.33
N ILE A 292 -0.35 12.90 -16.71
CA ILE A 292 0.77 12.96 -15.76
C ILE A 292 0.80 14.28 -14.96
N GLU A 293 0.46 15.41 -15.58
CA GLU A 293 0.38 16.70 -14.89
C GLU A 293 -0.79 16.78 -13.91
N GLU A 294 -1.97 16.29 -14.30
CA GLU A 294 -3.16 16.30 -13.44
C GLU A 294 -2.98 15.33 -12.26
N SER A 295 -2.40 14.16 -12.51
CA SER A 295 -1.93 13.21 -11.49
C SER A 295 -0.99 13.87 -10.49
N GLN A 296 0.02 14.62 -10.96
CA GLN A 296 0.96 15.33 -10.08
C GLN A 296 0.26 16.38 -9.20
N LYS A 297 -0.67 17.18 -9.77
CA LYS A 297 -1.49 18.16 -9.03
C LYS A 297 -2.39 17.50 -7.98
N TRP A 298 -3.02 16.37 -8.33
CA TRP A 298 -3.90 15.63 -7.42
C TRP A 298 -3.15 14.93 -6.29
N CYS A 299 -1.90 14.50 -6.48
CA CYS A 299 -1.16 13.72 -5.47
C CYS A 299 -1.03 14.39 -4.11
N GLY A 300 -0.91 15.72 -4.04
CA GLY A 300 -0.89 16.44 -2.75
C GLY A 300 -2.21 16.32 -1.98
N ILE A 301 -3.34 16.31 -2.68
CA ILE A 301 -4.68 16.17 -2.11
C ILE A 301 -4.96 14.70 -1.76
N LEU A 302 -4.69 13.77 -2.69
CA LEU A 302 -4.86 12.34 -2.47
C LEU A 302 -4.05 11.84 -1.26
N LEU A 303 -2.81 12.30 -1.09
CA LEU A 303 -2.01 11.94 0.08
C LEU A 303 -2.51 12.62 1.37
N SER A 304 -3.03 13.85 1.32
CA SER A 304 -3.65 14.46 2.50
C SER A 304 -4.95 13.73 2.90
N TRP A 305 -5.69 13.17 1.95
CA TRP A 305 -6.81 12.26 2.19
C TRP A 305 -6.38 10.95 2.87
N VAL A 306 -5.30 10.29 2.41
CA VAL A 306 -4.80 9.04 3.04
C VAL A 306 -4.36 9.27 4.49
N PHE A 307 -3.56 10.31 4.74
CA PHE A 307 -2.95 10.60 6.05
C PHE A 307 -3.79 11.50 6.97
N GLY A 308 -4.94 12.00 6.49
CA GLY A 308 -5.82 12.89 7.26
C GLY A 308 -6.42 12.20 8.49
N LYS A 309 -6.26 12.84 9.66
CA LYS A 309 -6.80 12.36 10.95
C LYS A 309 -8.32 12.36 11.02
N SER A 310 -8.97 13.17 10.17
CA SER A 310 -10.41 13.30 10.02
C SER A 310 -10.95 12.66 8.73
N SER A 311 -10.11 11.94 7.97
CA SER A 311 -10.56 11.22 6.78
C SER A 311 -11.28 9.95 7.18
N SER A 312 -12.47 9.73 6.63
CA SER A 312 -13.21 8.47 6.71
C SER A 312 -12.47 7.33 6.00
N ASN A 313 -12.93 6.10 6.19
CA ASN A 313 -12.31 4.93 5.56
C ASN A 313 -12.59 4.91 4.06
N GLU A 314 -13.73 5.46 3.68
CA GLU A 314 -14.28 5.63 2.36
C GLU A 314 -13.35 6.56 1.55
N ILE A 315 -13.14 7.80 2.02
CA ILE A 315 -12.15 8.74 1.47
C ILE A 315 -10.78 8.07 1.28
N ARG A 316 -10.30 7.36 2.33
CA ARG A 316 -8.99 6.73 2.33
C ARG A 316 -8.89 5.60 1.28
N SER A 317 -9.94 4.79 1.15
CA SER A 317 -9.99 3.70 0.18
C SER A 317 -10.02 4.21 -1.27
N SER A 318 -10.85 5.21 -1.57
CA SER A 318 -10.88 5.88 -2.88
C SER A 318 -9.52 6.49 -3.22
N ALA A 319 -8.92 7.23 -2.27
CA ALA A 319 -7.62 7.86 -2.46
C ALA A 319 -6.50 6.84 -2.74
N ILE A 320 -6.50 5.70 -2.04
CA ILE A 320 -5.53 4.60 -2.26
C ILE A 320 -5.74 3.96 -3.64
N ARG A 321 -6.99 3.75 -4.07
CA ARG A 321 -7.30 3.20 -5.41
C ARG A 321 -6.82 4.14 -6.52
N ILE A 322 -7.18 5.43 -6.46
CA ILE A 322 -6.77 6.45 -7.44
C ILE A 322 -5.24 6.57 -7.49
N LEU A 323 -4.57 6.61 -6.33
CA LEU A 323 -3.10 6.59 -6.28
C LEU A 323 -2.53 5.30 -6.90
N SER A 324 -3.15 4.15 -6.69
CA SER A 324 -2.71 2.89 -7.31
C SER A 324 -2.76 2.95 -8.84
N CYS A 325 -3.84 3.48 -9.43
CA CYS A 325 -3.95 3.69 -10.88
C CYS A 325 -2.84 4.63 -11.41
N ILE A 326 -2.68 5.81 -10.78
CA ILE A 326 -1.60 6.77 -11.09
C ILE A 326 -0.20 6.14 -11.01
N LEU A 327 0.00 5.17 -10.11
CA LEU A 327 1.24 4.44 -9.97
C LEU A 327 1.43 3.31 -11.01
N GLU A 328 0.38 2.82 -11.67
CA GLU A 328 0.50 1.82 -12.74
C GLU A 328 0.59 2.49 -14.13
N ASP A 329 -0.25 3.49 -14.39
CA ASP A 329 -0.38 4.17 -15.69
C ASP A 329 0.91 4.87 -16.15
N HIS A 330 1.54 5.62 -15.23
CA HIS A 330 2.66 6.49 -15.56
C HIS A 330 4.05 5.87 -15.34
N GLY A 331 4.12 4.64 -14.83
CA GLY A 331 5.36 3.88 -14.64
C GLY A 331 6.52 4.72 -14.06
N PRO A 332 7.70 4.79 -14.71
CA PRO A 332 8.87 5.55 -14.24
C PRO A 332 8.57 6.98 -13.77
N SER A 333 7.69 7.72 -14.46
CA SER A 333 7.40 9.13 -14.17
C SER A 333 6.68 9.36 -12.83
N SER A 334 6.01 8.34 -12.27
CA SER A 334 5.36 8.42 -10.95
C SER A 334 6.22 7.90 -9.79
N VAL A 335 7.52 7.65 -10.00
CA VAL A 335 8.47 7.32 -8.91
C VAL A 335 8.50 8.38 -7.80
N PRO A 336 8.55 9.71 -8.06
CA PRO A 336 8.52 10.73 -7.00
C PRO A 336 7.27 10.67 -6.12
N ILE A 337 6.12 10.31 -6.71
CA ILE A 337 4.85 10.10 -5.99
C ILE A 337 4.97 8.88 -5.07
N SER A 338 5.48 7.75 -5.58
CA SER A 338 5.70 6.54 -4.77
C SER A 338 6.64 6.78 -3.57
N GLN A 339 7.67 7.61 -3.75
CA GLN A 339 8.59 7.98 -2.68
C GLN A 339 7.99 8.98 -1.69
N GLY A 340 7.19 9.92 -2.18
CA GLY A 340 6.44 10.85 -1.33
C GLY A 340 5.49 10.09 -0.39
N TRP A 341 4.75 9.12 -0.92
CA TRP A 341 3.91 8.23 -0.14
C TRP A 341 4.71 7.41 0.89
N LEU A 342 5.85 6.81 0.49
CA LEU A 342 6.73 6.08 1.42
C LEU A 342 7.32 6.97 2.53
N ALA A 343 7.64 8.24 2.22
CA ALA A 343 8.15 9.20 3.20
C ALA A 343 7.06 9.64 4.20
N LEU A 344 5.82 9.85 3.73
CA LEU A 344 4.67 10.16 4.58
C LEU A 344 4.30 8.97 5.49
N LEU A 345 4.28 7.74 4.95
CA LEU A 345 4.14 6.51 5.75
C LEU A 345 5.16 6.49 6.89
N LEU A 346 6.45 6.66 6.57
CA LEU A 346 7.50 6.61 7.58
C LEU A 346 7.37 7.74 8.61
N ASN A 347 6.94 8.95 8.20
CA ASN A 347 6.75 10.09 9.10
C ASN A 347 5.58 9.89 10.07
N ASP A 348 4.41 9.46 9.61
CA ASP A 348 3.24 9.19 10.46
C ASP A 348 3.51 8.06 11.48
N ILE A 349 4.22 7.01 11.07
CA ILE A 349 4.66 5.94 11.98
C ILE A 349 5.63 6.49 13.03
N LEU A 350 6.57 7.35 12.64
CA LEU A 350 7.51 8.00 13.57
C LEU A 350 6.85 8.98 14.54
N VAL A 351 5.73 9.60 14.16
CA VAL A 351 4.88 10.37 15.08
C VAL A 351 4.15 9.42 16.04
N SER A 352 3.61 8.33 15.53
CA SER A 352 2.89 7.30 16.31
C SER A 352 3.78 6.60 17.34
N SER A 353 4.99 6.18 16.95
CA SER A 353 5.92 5.46 17.83
C SER A 353 6.53 6.33 18.94
N LYS A 354 6.69 7.64 18.69
CA LYS A 354 7.08 8.61 19.72
C LYS A 354 6.00 8.77 20.80
N ALA A 355 4.72 8.62 20.44
CA ALA A 355 3.61 8.66 21.39
C ALA A 355 3.48 7.37 22.22
N SER A 356 3.73 6.19 21.63
CA SER A 356 3.70 4.92 22.36
C SER A 356 4.92 4.70 23.27
N SER A 357 6.11 5.17 22.86
CA SER A 357 7.37 5.03 23.60
C SER A 357 7.37 5.65 25.02
N VAL A 358 6.34 6.38 25.42
CA VAL A 358 6.18 6.96 26.77
C VAL A 358 5.62 5.93 27.78
N LYS A 359 5.04 4.80 27.32
CA LYS A 359 4.27 3.88 28.18
C LYS A 359 4.91 2.54 28.54
N GLU A 360 5.88 2.03 27.77
CA GLU A 360 6.42 0.68 28.00
C GLU A 360 7.81 0.68 28.67
N GLY A 361 7.86 0.19 29.91
CA GLY A 361 9.07 0.13 30.73
C GLY A 361 9.32 -1.25 31.36
N ILE A 362 9.48 -2.29 30.53
CA ILE A 362 9.69 -3.68 30.99
C ILE A 362 11.07 -4.23 30.60
N ASP A 363 11.60 -3.91 29.42
CA ASP A 363 12.88 -4.45 28.93
C ASP A 363 13.83 -3.33 28.45
N LYS A 364 15.04 -3.29 29.04
CA LYS A 364 16.05 -2.24 28.78
C LYS A 364 16.88 -2.47 27.51
N VAL A 365 16.97 -3.68 26.98
CA VAL A 365 17.76 -3.96 25.77
C VAL A 365 16.86 -3.83 24.54
N LYS A 366 15.62 -4.34 24.60
CA LYS A 366 14.64 -4.15 23.54
C LYS A 366 14.37 -2.66 23.27
N THR A 367 14.05 -1.89 24.32
CA THR A 367 13.80 -0.43 24.20
C THR A 367 14.98 0.36 23.63
N GLN A 368 16.24 -0.02 23.91
CA GLN A 368 17.41 0.62 23.28
C GLN A 368 17.54 0.30 21.79
N ILE A 369 17.22 -0.92 21.37
CA ILE A 369 17.17 -1.30 19.95
C ILE A 369 16.08 -0.49 19.24
N ASP A 370 14.89 -0.39 19.82
CA ASP A 370 13.75 0.28 19.21
C ASP A 370 13.95 1.80 19.13
N GLN A 371 14.52 2.43 20.16
CA GLN A 371 14.97 3.83 20.12
C GLN A 371 16.03 4.08 19.02
N SER A 372 16.98 3.16 18.84
CA SER A 372 17.99 3.24 17.77
C SER A 372 17.36 3.12 16.38
N ASN A 373 16.40 2.19 16.20
CA ASN A 373 15.63 2.05 14.97
C ASN A 373 14.85 3.34 14.65
N ILE A 374 14.16 3.93 15.63
CA ILE A 374 13.38 5.17 15.49
C ILE A 374 14.27 6.37 15.09
N LEU A 375 15.46 6.50 15.69
CA LEU A 375 16.42 7.55 15.34
C LEU A 375 16.95 7.40 13.91
N SER A 376 17.33 6.18 13.50
CA SER A 376 17.81 5.89 12.14
C SER A 376 16.70 6.07 11.09
N ALA A 377 15.47 5.71 11.44
CA ALA A 377 14.28 5.95 10.61
C ALA A 377 13.98 7.45 10.45
N GLY A 378 14.13 8.27 11.50
CA GLY A 378 13.99 9.73 11.40
C GLY A 378 15.01 10.36 10.45
N GLN A 379 16.28 9.93 10.52
CA GLN A 379 17.30 10.35 9.54
C GLN A 379 16.95 9.90 8.11
N THR A 380 16.35 8.71 7.98
CA THR A 380 15.93 8.14 6.69
C THR A 380 14.73 8.89 6.08
N ALA A 381 13.74 9.29 6.89
CA ALA A 381 12.61 10.09 6.45
C ALA A 381 13.07 11.45 5.88
N ASN A 382 14.05 12.09 6.52
CA ASN A 382 14.66 13.32 6.00
C ASN A 382 15.41 13.09 4.68
N GLN A 383 16.13 11.96 4.52
CA GLN A 383 16.80 11.62 3.25
C GLN A 383 15.81 11.34 2.12
N LEU A 384 14.68 10.66 2.39
CA LEU A 384 13.58 10.48 1.45
C LEU A 384 12.96 11.83 1.05
N ALA A 385 12.67 12.71 2.02
CA ALA A 385 12.07 14.01 1.77
C ALA A 385 12.94 14.87 0.84
N VAL A 386 14.26 14.92 1.10
CA VAL A 386 15.23 15.59 0.22
C VAL A 386 15.30 14.95 -1.17
N GLY A 387 15.23 13.62 -1.27
CA GLY A 387 15.22 12.91 -2.55
C GLY A 387 13.99 13.22 -3.41
N VAL A 388 12.79 13.21 -2.80
CA VAL A 388 11.53 13.59 -3.47
C VAL A 388 11.60 15.02 -3.99
N VAL A 389 12.06 15.95 -3.16
CA VAL A 389 12.16 17.39 -3.50
C VAL A 389 13.23 17.63 -4.58
N SER A 390 14.37 16.93 -4.54
CA SER A 390 15.43 16.99 -5.56
C SER A 390 14.94 16.45 -6.91
N MET A 391 14.30 15.28 -6.94
CA MET A 391 13.71 14.73 -8.18
C MET A 391 12.61 15.63 -8.75
N ALA A 392 11.72 16.16 -7.91
CA ALA A 392 10.70 17.12 -8.34
C ALA A 392 11.34 18.39 -8.93
N GLY A 393 12.52 18.79 -8.41
CA GLY A 393 13.33 19.89 -8.93
C GLY A 393 13.73 19.75 -10.41
N ASN A 394 13.96 18.52 -10.90
CA ASN A 394 14.29 18.29 -12.31
C ASN A 394 13.11 18.56 -13.27
N TRP A 395 11.88 18.65 -12.76
CA TRP A 395 10.67 18.99 -13.54
C TRP A 395 10.28 20.48 -13.43
N LEU A 396 11.13 21.32 -12.82
CA LEU A 396 10.91 22.77 -12.69
C LEU A 396 11.29 23.53 -13.97
N THR A 397 10.57 23.31 -15.07
CA THR A 397 10.70 24.06 -16.33
C THR A 397 10.00 25.43 -16.29
N GLY A 398 10.23 26.23 -15.24
CA GLY A 398 9.65 27.56 -15.12
C GLY A 398 9.63 28.13 -13.70
N SER A 399 8.67 29.02 -13.44
CA SER A 399 8.50 29.65 -12.12
C SER A 399 8.22 28.60 -11.04
N VAL A 400 8.88 28.75 -9.89
CA VAL A 400 8.86 27.75 -8.80
C VAL A 400 7.46 27.52 -8.24
N ASP A 401 6.61 28.56 -8.27
CA ASP A 401 5.24 28.53 -7.73
C ASP A 401 4.18 28.00 -8.73
N THR A 402 4.57 27.62 -9.95
CA THR A 402 3.69 26.98 -10.96
C THR A 402 3.96 25.48 -11.15
N SER A 403 4.73 24.85 -10.25
CA SER A 403 5.05 23.42 -10.38
C SER A 403 3.86 22.50 -10.07
N PRO A 404 3.56 21.47 -10.90
CA PRO A 404 2.44 20.55 -10.65
C PRO A 404 2.52 19.83 -9.29
N LEU A 405 3.73 19.60 -8.76
CA LEU A 405 3.96 18.97 -7.46
C LEU A 405 3.95 19.95 -6.27
N ALA A 406 3.66 21.24 -6.46
CA ALA A 406 3.73 22.25 -5.40
C ALA A 406 2.90 21.90 -4.15
N ASP A 407 1.71 21.33 -4.32
CA ASP A 407 0.86 20.90 -3.21
C ASP A 407 1.51 19.76 -2.40
N LEU A 408 2.10 18.75 -3.07
CA LEU A 408 2.82 17.67 -2.40
C LEU A 408 4.05 18.20 -1.64
N LEU A 409 4.83 19.08 -2.28
CA LEU A 409 6.03 19.70 -1.68
C LEU A 409 5.70 20.67 -0.53
N SER A 410 4.44 21.07 -0.37
CA SER A 410 3.95 21.89 0.75
C SER A 410 3.66 21.08 2.03
N LEU A 411 3.52 19.75 1.93
CA LEU A 411 3.26 18.87 3.08
C LEU A 411 4.54 18.62 3.88
N ASP A 412 4.42 18.42 5.20
CA ASP A 412 5.52 17.87 6.01
C ASP A 412 5.66 16.37 5.74
N PRO A 413 6.87 15.83 5.49
CA PRO A 413 8.18 16.43 5.80
C PRO A 413 8.87 17.21 4.66
N PHE A 414 8.23 17.42 3.51
CA PHE A 414 8.85 18.04 2.32
C PHE A 414 8.98 19.56 2.41
N ALA A 415 8.08 20.23 3.14
CA ALA A 415 8.00 21.69 3.23
C ALA A 415 9.31 22.36 3.71
N GLY A 416 10.08 21.70 4.58
CA GLY A 416 11.40 22.16 5.02
C GLY A 416 12.45 22.14 3.89
N PRO A 417 12.79 20.96 3.34
CA PRO A 417 13.66 20.84 2.18
C PRO A 417 13.24 21.71 0.98
N TYR A 418 11.95 21.82 0.67
CA TYR A 418 11.44 22.64 -0.43
C TYR A 418 11.75 24.13 -0.24
N LYS A 419 11.58 24.67 0.98
CA LYS A 419 11.94 26.06 1.31
C LYS A 419 13.45 26.34 1.24
N ASN A 420 14.29 25.31 1.34
CA ASN A 420 15.74 25.43 1.16
C ASN A 420 16.14 25.34 -0.32
N LEU A 421 15.48 24.49 -1.12
CA LEU A 421 15.68 24.44 -2.57
C LEU A 421 15.29 25.76 -3.28
N LYS A 422 14.43 26.57 -2.67
CA LYS A 422 14.16 27.96 -3.11
C LYS A 422 15.32 28.96 -2.85
N LYS A 423 16.45 28.55 -2.26
CA LYS A 423 17.55 29.45 -1.86
C LYS A 423 18.91 29.08 -2.45
N ASP A 424 19.21 27.79 -2.53
CA ASP A 424 20.51 27.28 -2.98
C ASP A 424 20.36 26.46 -4.28
N ASN A 425 21.37 26.51 -5.16
CA ASN A 425 21.45 25.59 -6.30
C ASN A 425 21.47 24.14 -5.77
N PRO A 426 20.46 23.30 -6.09
CA PRO A 426 20.31 22.01 -5.43
C PRO A 426 21.40 21.02 -5.85
N PRO A 427 21.85 20.13 -4.96
CA PRO A 427 22.62 18.96 -5.38
C PRO A 427 21.75 18.08 -6.27
N LYS A 428 22.24 17.78 -7.47
CA LYS A 428 21.65 16.74 -8.33
C LYS A 428 21.81 15.38 -7.64
N LEU A 429 20.72 14.77 -7.20
CA LEU A 429 20.72 13.35 -6.85
C LEU A 429 20.49 12.53 -8.13
N ASP A 430 21.39 11.57 -8.35
CA ASP A 430 21.29 10.48 -9.33
C ASP A 430 20.08 9.58 -8.97
N VAL A 431 19.42 9.00 -9.97
CA VAL A 431 18.35 8.00 -9.76
C VAL A 431 18.79 6.85 -8.82
N ALA A 432 20.06 6.48 -8.81
CA ALA A 432 20.63 5.48 -7.91
C ALA A 432 20.67 5.93 -6.44
N ASP A 433 20.93 7.20 -6.15
CA ASP A 433 20.88 7.75 -4.78
C ASP A 433 19.43 7.85 -4.27
N SER A 434 18.51 8.18 -5.19
CA SER A 434 17.05 8.16 -4.96
C SER A 434 16.53 6.74 -4.67
N ALA A 435 16.95 5.74 -5.46
CA ALA A 435 16.69 4.33 -5.21
C ALA A 435 17.31 3.84 -3.88
N LEU A 436 18.50 4.32 -3.52
CA LEU A 436 19.13 4.04 -2.23
C LEU A 436 18.35 4.66 -1.05
N ALA A 437 17.74 5.85 -1.22
CA ALA A 437 16.85 6.43 -0.23
C ALA A 437 15.60 5.56 -0.03
N THR A 438 14.96 5.09 -1.11
CA THR A 438 13.84 4.13 -1.07
C THR A 438 14.20 2.83 -0.36
N LEU A 439 15.36 2.24 -0.67
CA LEU A 439 15.89 1.05 0.00
C LEU A 439 16.07 1.27 1.51
N LYS A 440 16.60 2.43 1.93
CA LYS A 440 16.69 2.80 3.35
C LYS A 440 15.29 2.94 3.96
N GLY A 441 14.35 3.58 3.26
CA GLY A 441 12.96 3.76 3.68
C GLY A 441 12.27 2.46 4.04
N ILE A 442 12.26 1.50 3.10
CA ILE A 442 11.67 0.17 3.33
C ILE A 442 12.39 -0.55 4.49
N LYS A 443 13.72 -0.43 4.60
CA LYS A 443 14.48 -1.02 5.72
C LYS A 443 14.12 -0.41 7.08
N ALA A 444 13.94 0.91 7.15
CA ALA A 444 13.52 1.64 8.35
C ALA A 444 12.08 1.26 8.77
N LEU A 445 11.16 1.26 7.80
CA LEU A 445 9.76 0.84 7.96
C LEU A 445 9.66 -0.60 8.50
N THR A 446 10.39 -1.54 7.87
CA THR A 446 10.49 -2.93 8.35
C THR A 446 11.16 -3.02 9.73
N GLY A 447 12.06 -2.11 10.07
CA GLY A 447 12.77 -2.08 11.35
C GLY A 447 11.89 -1.66 12.53
N ILE A 448 10.87 -0.85 12.28
CA ILE A 448 9.89 -0.41 13.29
C ILE A 448 8.72 -1.40 13.39
N CYS A 449 8.17 -1.85 12.26
CA CYS A 449 6.89 -2.57 12.26
C CYS A 449 7.01 -4.10 12.40
N ALA A 450 8.21 -4.68 12.48
CA ALA A 450 8.38 -6.15 12.42
C ALA A 450 7.72 -6.94 13.56
N GLU A 451 7.62 -6.36 14.76
CA GLU A 451 7.15 -7.04 15.98
C GLU A 451 5.97 -6.29 16.65
N ASP A 452 5.32 -5.36 15.94
CA ASP A 452 4.16 -4.57 16.39
C ASP A 452 3.00 -4.74 15.39
N SER A 453 1.99 -5.51 15.79
CA SER A 453 0.83 -5.81 14.94
C SER A 453 -0.10 -4.61 14.73
N LEU A 454 -0.15 -3.63 15.64
CA LEU A 454 -0.97 -2.43 15.46
C LEU A 454 -0.36 -1.51 14.39
N LEU A 455 0.98 -1.42 14.35
CA LEU A 455 1.67 -0.71 13.27
C LEU A 455 1.56 -1.47 11.93
N GLN A 456 1.65 -2.81 11.92
CA GLN A 456 1.41 -3.61 10.70
C GLN A 456 -0.01 -3.41 10.14
N ASP A 457 -1.00 -3.34 11.03
CA ASP A 457 -2.39 -3.12 10.65
C ASP A 457 -2.56 -1.70 10.04
N LYS A 458 -2.07 -0.67 10.74
CA LYS A 458 -2.14 0.74 10.32
C LYS A 458 -1.45 1.01 8.98
N ILE A 459 -0.25 0.47 8.74
CA ILE A 459 0.47 0.71 7.47
C ILE A 459 -0.20 0.02 6.28
N THR A 460 -0.97 -1.04 6.53
CA THR A 460 -1.79 -1.69 5.51
C THR A 460 -2.96 -0.80 5.11
N ASP A 461 -3.65 -0.17 6.07
CA ASP A 461 -4.78 0.75 5.81
C ASP A 461 -4.36 2.08 5.18
N LEU A 462 -3.08 2.45 5.32
CA LEU A 462 -2.45 3.58 4.61
C LEU A 462 -1.92 3.19 3.22
N GLY A 463 -2.27 2.00 2.71
CA GLY A 463 -2.08 1.57 1.32
C GLY A 463 -0.69 1.09 0.94
N LEU A 464 0.17 0.72 1.91
CA LEU A 464 1.52 0.20 1.67
C LEU A 464 1.57 -0.99 0.70
N LEU A 465 0.50 -1.80 0.60
CA LEU A 465 0.45 -2.95 -0.31
C LEU A 465 0.60 -2.53 -1.79
N CYS A 466 0.03 -1.40 -2.20
CA CYS A 466 0.19 -0.86 -3.57
C CYS A 466 1.65 -0.56 -3.89
N LEU A 467 2.36 0.09 -2.95
CA LEU A 467 3.80 0.36 -3.06
C LEU A 467 4.62 -0.93 -3.08
N LEU A 468 4.34 -1.89 -2.21
CA LEU A 468 5.06 -3.17 -2.16
C LEU A 468 4.88 -4.00 -3.43
N ARG A 469 3.65 -4.09 -3.94
CA ARG A 469 3.33 -4.74 -5.22
C ARG A 469 4.15 -4.11 -6.35
N ARG A 470 4.11 -2.78 -6.46
CA ARG A 470 4.87 -2.04 -7.48
C ARG A 470 6.38 -2.27 -7.36
N TYR A 471 6.96 -2.16 -6.15
CA TYR A 471 8.39 -2.40 -5.91
C TYR A 471 8.86 -3.84 -6.12
N LEU A 472 7.94 -4.80 -6.32
CA LEU A 472 8.24 -6.19 -6.66
C LEU A 472 8.06 -6.47 -8.16
N LEU A 473 6.97 -5.99 -8.75
CA LEU A 473 6.54 -6.30 -10.12
C LEU A 473 7.07 -5.32 -11.19
N ARG A 474 7.58 -4.13 -10.81
CA ARG A 474 8.01 -3.08 -11.76
C ARG A 474 9.47 -2.65 -11.54
N ASP A 475 10.15 -2.39 -12.65
CA ASP A 475 11.60 -2.12 -12.70
C ASP A 475 11.90 -0.62 -12.90
N ASP A 476 11.12 0.24 -12.27
CA ASP A 476 11.06 1.67 -12.60
C ASP A 476 12.36 2.42 -12.36
N TYR A 477 13.13 2.05 -11.34
CA TYR A 477 14.46 2.63 -11.10
C TYR A 477 15.47 2.23 -12.17
N GLU A 478 15.40 1.01 -12.69
CA GLU A 478 16.29 0.56 -13.79
C GLU A 478 15.92 1.28 -15.09
N LYS A 479 14.63 1.49 -15.35
CA LYS A 479 14.12 2.31 -16.46
C LYS A 479 14.53 3.79 -16.34
N LEU A 480 14.38 4.39 -15.15
CA LEU A 480 14.79 5.78 -14.92
C LEU A 480 16.30 5.97 -15.10
N ALA A 481 17.14 5.06 -14.59
CA ALA A 481 18.60 5.15 -14.79
C ALA A 481 19.00 4.95 -16.26
N ALA A 482 18.25 4.12 -17.02
CA ALA A 482 18.45 3.99 -18.47
C ALA A 482 18.06 5.28 -19.23
N ILE A 483 17.02 5.99 -18.80
CA ILE A 483 16.65 7.30 -19.34
C ILE A 483 17.72 8.35 -18.99
N GLU A 484 18.14 8.45 -17.73
CA GLU A 484 19.20 9.37 -17.29
C GLU A 484 20.52 9.11 -18.04
N ALA A 485 20.87 7.85 -18.27
CA ALA A 485 22.03 7.46 -19.10
C ALA A 485 21.90 7.88 -20.56
N TYR A 486 20.71 7.71 -21.15
CA TYR A 486 20.41 8.10 -22.53
C TYR A 486 20.49 9.63 -22.69
N ASP A 487 19.85 10.39 -21.81
CA ASP A 487 19.88 11.85 -21.87
C ASP A 487 21.30 12.41 -21.63
N ALA A 488 22.05 11.83 -20.69
CA ALA A 488 23.46 12.17 -20.46
C ALA A 488 24.35 11.93 -21.70
N SER A 489 24.05 10.90 -22.51
CA SER A 489 24.76 10.63 -23.77
C SER A 489 24.42 11.62 -24.90
N ARG A 490 23.25 12.28 -24.84
CA ARG A 490 22.79 13.22 -25.87
C ARG A 490 23.08 14.69 -25.56
N ALA A 491 23.40 15.01 -24.31
CA ALA A 491 23.87 16.33 -23.91
C ALA A 491 24.99 16.92 -24.81
N PRO A 492 26.06 16.19 -25.19
CA PRO A 492 27.08 16.73 -26.10
C PRO A 492 26.57 17.00 -27.53
N GLU A 493 25.73 16.12 -28.10
CA GLU A 493 25.16 16.30 -29.46
C GLU A 493 24.35 17.60 -29.58
N ALA A 494 23.69 18.00 -28.49
CA ALA A 494 22.90 19.23 -28.44
C ALA A 494 23.78 20.49 -28.43
N GLN A 495 25.01 20.42 -27.89
CA GLN A 495 25.94 21.55 -27.87
C GLN A 495 26.67 21.70 -29.20
N GLU A 496 27.12 20.61 -29.84
CA GLU A 496 27.78 20.66 -31.15
C GLU A 496 26.90 21.25 -32.27
N ARG A 497 25.57 21.12 -32.17
CA ARG A 497 24.63 21.75 -33.12
C ARG A 497 24.37 23.25 -32.87
N VAL A 498 24.88 23.81 -31.77
CA VAL A 498 24.64 25.20 -31.37
C VAL A 498 25.93 26.03 -31.36
N SER A 499 27.11 25.40 -31.19
CA SER A 499 28.41 26.08 -31.21
C SER A 499 29.03 26.18 -32.61
N SER A 500 28.47 27.02 -33.48
CA SER A 500 29.10 27.44 -34.74
C SER A 500 29.60 28.89 -34.72
N THR A 501 30.16 29.32 -33.58
CA THR A 501 30.80 30.64 -33.39
C THR A 501 32.04 30.46 -32.52
N GLU A 502 33.16 31.04 -32.92
CA GLU A 502 34.45 30.95 -32.20
C GLU A 502 34.46 31.86 -30.96
N GLY A 503 34.99 31.39 -29.82
CA GLY A 503 35.22 32.25 -28.64
C GLY A 503 35.49 31.51 -27.32
N GLU A 504 36.67 31.75 -26.74
CA GLU A 504 37.07 31.59 -25.33
C GLU A 504 36.75 30.27 -24.59
N VAL A 505 37.78 29.42 -24.45
CA VAL A 505 37.78 28.27 -23.53
C VAL A 505 37.89 28.75 -22.08
N SER A 506 36.84 28.49 -21.28
CA SER A 506 36.86 28.66 -19.82
C SER A 506 37.61 27.50 -19.14
N PRO A 507 38.33 27.72 -18.02
CA PRO A 507 39.14 26.68 -17.38
C PRO A 507 38.32 25.58 -16.69
N SER A 508 38.92 24.39 -16.60
CA SER A 508 38.28 23.14 -16.17
C SER A 508 37.71 23.16 -14.74
N ASN A 509 36.39 22.98 -14.62
CA ASN A 509 35.80 22.39 -13.42
C ASN A 509 35.90 20.86 -13.51
N THR A 510 36.72 20.24 -12.66
CA THR A 510 36.90 18.78 -12.60
C THR A 510 35.74 18.10 -11.85
N ASN A 511 34.54 18.18 -12.41
CA ASN A 511 33.48 17.22 -12.14
C ASN A 511 33.49 16.17 -13.24
N ASN A 512 33.61 14.89 -12.88
CA ASN A 512 33.52 13.80 -13.84
C ASN A 512 32.16 13.86 -14.58
N PRO A 513 32.09 13.50 -15.87
CA PRO A 513 30.81 13.20 -16.51
C PRO A 513 30.10 12.11 -15.68
N SER A 514 28.79 12.22 -15.55
CA SER A 514 27.98 11.42 -14.61
C SER A 514 28.17 9.93 -14.85
N SER A 515 28.91 9.29 -13.94
CA SER A 515 29.16 7.85 -13.99
C SER A 515 27.88 7.12 -13.58
N VAL A 516 26.99 6.85 -14.54
CA VAL A 516 25.69 6.21 -14.36
C VAL A 516 25.81 5.03 -13.38
N ARG A 517 25.24 5.17 -12.19
CA ARG A 517 25.29 4.13 -11.16
C ARG A 517 24.12 3.17 -11.35
N VAL A 518 24.41 1.87 -11.30
CA VAL A 518 23.36 0.84 -11.32
C VAL A 518 22.52 0.97 -10.03
N PRO A 519 21.20 1.24 -10.10
CA PRO A 519 20.38 1.38 -8.90
C PRO A 519 20.29 0.06 -8.12
N PRO A 520 20.16 0.11 -6.78
CA PRO A 520 20.08 -1.09 -5.93
C PRO A 520 18.71 -1.82 -6.00
N THR A 521 18.09 -1.93 -7.17
CA THR A 521 16.72 -2.44 -7.38
C THR A 521 16.54 -3.87 -6.85
N ALA A 522 17.50 -4.77 -7.07
CA ALA A 522 17.46 -6.11 -6.48
C ALA A 522 17.44 -6.11 -4.94
N HIS A 523 18.04 -5.09 -4.30
CA HIS A 523 17.96 -4.91 -2.86
C HIS A 523 16.62 -4.29 -2.44
N ILE A 524 16.01 -3.42 -3.27
CA ILE A 524 14.63 -2.92 -3.08
C ILE A 524 13.66 -4.11 -3.12
N ARG A 525 13.65 -4.93 -4.18
CA ARG A 525 12.82 -6.15 -4.28
C ARG A 525 13.02 -7.07 -3.05
N ARG A 526 14.26 -7.31 -2.63
CA ARG A 526 14.59 -8.10 -1.42
C ARG A 526 13.96 -7.56 -0.14
N HIS A 527 13.97 -6.24 0.06
CA HIS A 527 13.44 -5.63 1.27
C HIS A 527 11.93 -5.40 1.22
N ALA A 528 11.36 -5.19 0.03
CA ALA A 528 9.91 -5.22 -0.19
C ALA A 528 9.34 -6.61 0.09
N ALA A 529 9.96 -7.68 -0.45
CA ALA A 529 9.55 -9.07 -0.21
C ALA A 529 9.66 -9.45 1.29
N ARG A 530 10.68 -8.96 2.00
CA ARG A 530 10.79 -9.12 3.46
C ARG A 530 9.61 -8.49 4.20
N LEU A 531 9.26 -7.25 3.85
CA LEU A 531 8.17 -6.52 4.51
C LEU A 531 6.80 -7.15 4.18
N LEU A 532 6.62 -7.60 2.94
CA LEU A 532 5.44 -8.35 2.51
C LEU A 532 5.32 -9.71 3.23
N ALA A 533 6.43 -10.41 3.50
CA ALA A 533 6.40 -11.65 4.28
C ALA A 533 5.88 -11.44 5.71
N ILE A 534 6.33 -10.37 6.39
CA ILE A 534 5.80 -9.99 7.71
C ILE A 534 4.30 -9.66 7.62
N LEU A 535 3.90 -8.84 6.63
CA LEU A 535 2.51 -8.44 6.46
C LEU A 535 1.59 -9.60 6.03
N SER A 536 2.11 -10.62 5.35
CA SER A 536 1.34 -11.82 4.97
C SER A 536 0.85 -12.66 6.14
N LEU A 537 1.26 -12.34 7.37
CA LEU A 537 0.70 -12.90 8.61
C LEU A 537 -0.66 -12.28 8.99
N LEU A 538 -1.05 -11.14 8.40
CA LEU A 538 -2.35 -10.50 8.63
C LEU A 538 -3.44 -11.05 7.68
N PRO A 539 -4.60 -11.51 8.19
CA PRO A 539 -5.69 -12.02 7.34
C PRO A 539 -6.21 -11.02 6.29
N LYS A 540 -6.17 -9.70 6.58
CA LYS A 540 -6.58 -8.68 5.60
C LYS A 540 -5.61 -8.58 4.41
N VAL A 541 -4.30 -8.73 4.65
CA VAL A 541 -3.27 -8.77 3.60
C VAL A 541 -3.37 -10.06 2.79
N GLN A 542 -3.63 -11.19 3.44
CA GLN A 542 -3.80 -12.48 2.77
C GLN A 542 -4.94 -12.44 1.74
N LYS A 543 -6.09 -11.84 2.08
CA LYS A 543 -7.22 -11.65 1.15
C LYS A 543 -6.85 -10.80 -0.07
N VAL A 544 -6.10 -9.72 0.12
CA VAL A 544 -5.66 -8.84 -0.98
C VAL A 544 -4.69 -9.56 -1.93
N ILE A 545 -3.71 -10.30 -1.40
CA ILE A 545 -2.78 -11.08 -2.24
C ILE A 545 -3.52 -12.21 -2.96
N ALA A 546 -4.46 -12.90 -2.29
CA ALA A 546 -5.23 -14.00 -2.86
C ALA A 546 -6.15 -13.59 -4.02
N ALA A 547 -6.58 -12.32 -4.06
CA ALA A 547 -7.44 -11.78 -5.12
C ALA A 547 -6.66 -11.32 -6.36
N ASP A 548 -5.35 -11.09 -6.26
CA ASP A 548 -4.50 -10.69 -7.39
C ASP A 548 -3.78 -11.91 -7.98
N GLU A 549 -4.37 -12.50 -9.01
CA GLU A 549 -3.79 -13.64 -9.73
C GLU A 549 -2.41 -13.33 -10.33
N GLY A 550 -2.19 -12.08 -10.77
CA GLY A 550 -0.90 -11.64 -11.33
C GLY A 550 0.19 -11.59 -10.27
N TRP A 551 -0.13 -11.11 -9.07
CA TRP A 551 0.79 -11.09 -7.92
C TRP A 551 1.06 -12.50 -7.39
N CYS A 552 0.02 -13.34 -7.27
CA CYS A 552 0.18 -14.76 -6.94
C CYS A 552 1.08 -15.50 -7.94
N LYS A 553 0.87 -15.30 -9.25
CA LYS A 553 1.69 -15.90 -10.31
C LYS A 553 3.14 -15.41 -10.25
N TRP A 554 3.36 -14.11 -10.06
CA TRP A 554 4.70 -13.55 -9.89
C TRP A 554 5.43 -14.15 -8.68
N LEU A 555 4.73 -14.35 -7.56
CA LEU A 555 5.28 -15.00 -6.37
C LEU A 555 5.63 -16.48 -6.63
N GLU A 556 4.80 -17.21 -7.37
CA GLU A 556 5.04 -18.63 -7.71
C GLU A 556 6.23 -18.79 -8.66
N ASP A 557 6.29 -17.98 -9.72
CA ASP A 557 7.39 -17.98 -10.70
C ASP A 557 8.70 -17.47 -10.09
N CYS A 558 8.63 -16.56 -9.10
CA CYS A 558 9.78 -16.18 -8.28
C CYS A 558 10.21 -17.31 -7.33
N ALA A 559 9.28 -17.98 -6.65
CA ALA A 559 9.58 -19.09 -5.75
C ALA A 559 10.26 -20.24 -6.50
N ASP A 560 9.71 -20.64 -7.65
CA ASP A 560 10.28 -21.66 -8.53
C ASP A 560 11.59 -21.24 -9.21
N GLY A 561 11.93 -19.94 -9.22
CA GLY A 561 13.15 -19.42 -9.84
C GLY A 561 13.10 -19.30 -11.37
N LYS A 562 11.90 -19.28 -11.96
CA LYS A 562 11.68 -19.12 -13.41
C LYS A 562 12.05 -17.71 -13.89
N ILE A 563 11.94 -16.71 -13.00
CA ILE A 563 12.30 -15.32 -13.29
C ILE A 563 13.83 -15.17 -13.23
N SER A 564 14.47 -15.25 -14.41
CA SER A 564 15.93 -15.23 -14.55
C SER A 564 16.62 -13.96 -14.00
N SER A 565 15.91 -12.84 -13.87
CA SER A 565 16.41 -11.60 -13.24
C SER A 565 16.42 -11.63 -11.70
N ILE A 566 15.91 -12.70 -11.05
CA ILE A 566 15.77 -12.81 -9.59
C ILE A 566 16.45 -14.09 -9.05
N ASN A 567 17.77 -14.16 -9.21
CA ASN A 567 18.60 -15.27 -8.68
C ASN A 567 18.97 -15.10 -7.18
N ASP A 568 18.08 -14.53 -6.35
CA ASP A 568 18.33 -14.33 -4.91
C ASP A 568 17.49 -15.29 -4.06
N LEU A 569 18.17 -16.28 -3.46
CA LEU A 569 17.60 -17.29 -2.56
C LEU A 569 16.70 -16.69 -1.46
N LYS A 570 17.00 -15.48 -0.97
CA LYS A 570 16.17 -14.81 0.05
C LYS A 570 14.81 -14.41 -0.51
N ILE A 571 14.75 -13.93 -1.75
CA ILE A 571 13.51 -13.49 -2.39
C ILE A 571 12.67 -14.72 -2.73
N ARG A 572 13.29 -15.77 -3.31
CA ARG A 572 12.63 -17.07 -3.57
C ARG A 572 12.00 -17.66 -2.30
N SER A 573 12.73 -17.61 -1.18
CA SER A 573 12.23 -18.03 0.14
C SER A 573 11.07 -17.17 0.65
N TYR A 574 11.16 -15.84 0.60
CA TYR A 574 10.07 -14.98 1.06
C TYR A 574 8.82 -15.17 0.19
N ALA A 575 8.97 -15.32 -1.13
CA ALA A 575 7.85 -15.52 -2.06
C ALA A 575 7.07 -16.81 -1.73
N ARG A 576 7.77 -17.93 -1.50
CA ARG A 576 7.13 -19.19 -1.07
C ARG A 576 6.51 -19.09 0.32
N ALA A 577 7.14 -18.38 1.26
CA ALA A 577 6.59 -18.15 2.60
C ALA A 577 5.27 -17.34 2.55
N ILE A 578 5.22 -16.28 1.74
CA ILE A 578 4.00 -15.49 1.50
C ILE A 578 2.89 -16.37 0.94
N LEU A 579 3.17 -17.17 -0.10
CA LEU A 579 2.19 -18.07 -0.71
C LEU A 579 1.63 -19.10 0.28
N LEU A 580 2.49 -19.71 1.10
CA LEU A 580 2.08 -20.64 2.15
C LEU A 580 1.17 -19.95 3.19
N ASN A 581 1.54 -18.75 3.64
CA ASN A 581 0.73 -17.96 4.58
C ASN A 581 -0.65 -17.59 3.99
N VAL A 582 -0.73 -17.31 2.68
CA VAL A 582 -1.96 -16.92 1.98
C VAL A 582 -2.89 -18.11 1.74
N ILE A 583 -2.40 -19.19 1.10
CA ILE A 583 -3.24 -20.33 0.69
C ILE A 583 -3.82 -21.07 1.90
N CYS A 584 -3.02 -21.21 2.95
CA CYS A 584 -3.38 -21.94 4.15
C CYS A 584 -4.57 -21.32 4.92
N HIS A 585 -4.85 -20.02 4.74
CA HIS A 585 -6.04 -19.38 5.29
C HIS A 585 -7.29 -19.54 4.40
N GLN A 586 -7.12 -19.80 3.09
CA GLN A 586 -8.24 -20.12 2.19
C GLN A 586 -8.84 -21.50 2.54
N GLN A 587 -7.99 -22.48 2.85
CA GLN A 587 -8.43 -23.83 3.22
C GLN A 587 -9.32 -23.84 4.47
N ILE A 588 -8.91 -23.12 5.53
CA ILE A 588 -9.72 -22.97 6.77
C ILE A 588 -11.12 -22.40 6.46
N GLY A 589 -11.23 -21.45 5.54
CA GLY A 589 -12.52 -20.91 5.12
C GLY A 589 -13.41 -21.95 4.45
N ILE A 590 -12.85 -22.77 3.54
CA ILE A 590 -13.57 -23.84 2.85
C ILE A 590 -14.01 -24.94 3.83
N ASP A 591 -13.10 -25.36 4.71
CA ASP A 591 -13.37 -26.39 5.71
C ASP A 591 -14.45 -25.94 6.71
N SER A 592 -14.51 -24.65 7.06
CA SER A 592 -15.57 -24.08 7.92
C SER A 592 -16.96 -23.98 7.26
N ILE A 593 -17.04 -24.07 5.92
CA ILE A 593 -18.31 -24.06 5.18
C ILE A 593 -18.81 -25.49 4.96
N ASN A 594 -17.90 -26.46 4.79
CA ASN A 594 -18.24 -27.86 4.54
C ASN A 594 -18.47 -28.69 5.83
N SER A 595 -18.13 -28.17 7.01
CA SER A 595 -18.34 -28.87 8.29
C SER A 595 -19.76 -28.66 8.84
N GLY A 596 -20.70 -29.48 8.35
CA GLY A 596 -22.05 -29.58 8.93
C GLY A 596 -22.04 -30.07 10.39
N PRO A 597 -23.03 -29.67 11.22
CA PRO A 597 -22.98 -29.94 12.65
C PRO A 597 -23.53 -31.34 13.01
N GLU A 598 -22.65 -32.32 13.29
CA GLU A 598 -22.91 -33.31 14.35
C GLU A 598 -21.70 -34.19 14.73
N ASN A 599 -21.80 -34.79 15.93
CA ASN A 599 -20.93 -35.82 16.53
C ASN A 599 -19.43 -35.48 16.76
N GLY A 600 -19.08 -35.28 18.03
CA GLY A 600 -17.71 -34.95 18.45
C GLY A 600 -16.75 -36.15 18.49
N SER A 601 -15.80 -36.18 17.57
CA SER A 601 -14.45 -36.72 17.83
C SER A 601 -13.56 -35.62 18.42
N ARG A 602 -12.48 -36.02 19.11
CA ARG A 602 -11.37 -35.11 19.44
C ARG A 602 -10.34 -35.15 18.32
N ASP A 603 -10.42 -34.20 17.40
CA ASP A 603 -9.32 -33.92 16.47
C ASP A 603 -8.92 -32.45 16.54
N GLY A 604 -7.63 -32.18 16.34
CA GLY A 604 -7.05 -30.88 16.58
C GLY A 604 -7.50 -29.85 15.53
N THR A 605 -7.80 -28.63 15.98
CA THR A 605 -7.83 -27.47 15.08
C THR A 605 -6.51 -27.40 14.34
N SER A 606 -6.52 -27.62 13.03
CA SER A 606 -5.31 -27.59 12.19
C SER A 606 -4.67 -26.21 12.26
N ILE A 607 -3.61 -26.07 13.06
CA ILE A 607 -2.90 -24.80 13.21
C ILE A 607 -2.11 -24.59 11.92
N CYS A 608 -2.67 -23.75 11.06
CA CYS A 608 -2.04 -23.29 9.83
C CYS A 608 -0.60 -22.80 10.11
N PRO A 609 0.44 -23.42 9.52
CA PRO A 609 1.83 -23.04 9.78
C PRO A 609 2.13 -21.67 9.19
N SER A 610 2.60 -20.75 10.03
CA SER A 610 2.91 -19.37 9.63
C SER A 610 4.41 -19.12 9.56
N TYR A 611 4.86 -18.61 8.41
CA TYR A 611 6.27 -18.47 8.06
C TYR A 611 6.71 -17.00 8.19
N ASP A 612 7.57 -16.76 9.17
CA ASP A 612 8.10 -15.45 9.59
C ASP A 612 9.39 -15.06 8.84
N ASP A 613 9.69 -13.76 8.79
CA ASP A 613 10.90 -13.15 8.19
C ASP A 613 12.25 -13.71 8.68
N MET A 614 12.26 -14.36 9.85
CA MET A 614 13.44 -15.01 10.42
C MET A 614 13.65 -16.46 9.93
N ILE A 615 12.68 -17.06 9.25
CA ILE A 615 12.70 -18.45 8.77
C ILE A 615 12.86 -18.44 7.24
N PHE A 616 14.00 -18.97 6.76
CA PHE A 616 14.23 -19.17 5.33
C PHE A 616 13.89 -20.59 4.93
N LEU A 617 13.05 -20.71 3.91
CA LEU A 617 12.74 -21.93 3.20
C LEU A 617 13.88 -22.19 2.21
N ILE A 618 14.52 -23.34 2.35
CA ILE A 618 15.53 -23.82 1.41
C ILE A 618 14.81 -24.75 0.42
N ASN A 619 15.15 -24.64 -0.86
CA ASN A 619 14.50 -25.37 -1.97
C ASN A 619 13.01 -25.02 -2.19
N PRO A 620 12.60 -23.73 -2.25
CA PRO A 620 11.19 -23.33 -2.37
C PRO A 620 10.48 -23.82 -3.64
N GLU A 621 11.21 -24.38 -4.62
CA GLU A 621 10.66 -25.03 -5.81
C GLU A 621 10.11 -26.46 -5.59
N ARG A 622 10.42 -27.12 -4.45
CA ARG A 622 10.09 -28.54 -4.24
C ARG A 622 8.57 -28.80 -4.08
N PRO A 623 8.06 -29.95 -4.56
CA PRO A 623 6.62 -30.28 -4.47
C PRO A 623 6.05 -30.20 -3.06
N HIS A 624 6.80 -30.59 -2.03
CA HIS A 624 6.36 -30.52 -0.63
C HIS A 624 6.17 -29.08 -0.07
N TRP A 625 6.50 -28.04 -0.84
CA TRP A 625 6.16 -26.64 -0.57
C TRP A 625 5.00 -26.11 -1.42
N LYS A 626 4.55 -26.86 -2.43
CA LYS A 626 3.39 -26.52 -3.25
C LYS A 626 2.15 -27.11 -2.60
N CYS A 627 1.18 -26.25 -2.27
CA CYS A 627 -0.08 -26.71 -1.69
C CYS A 627 -0.86 -27.53 -2.73
N PRO A 628 -1.41 -28.72 -2.38
CA PRO A 628 -2.38 -29.38 -3.24
C PRO A 628 -3.63 -28.50 -3.37
N GLY A 629 -4.15 -28.28 -4.59
CA GLY A 629 -5.46 -27.66 -4.79
C GLY A 629 -5.63 -26.52 -5.79
N LYS A 630 -4.68 -26.23 -6.71
CA LYS A 630 -4.91 -25.25 -7.80
C LYS A 630 -4.94 -25.79 -9.24
N ASP A 631 -4.43 -26.98 -9.52
CA ASP A 631 -4.32 -27.51 -10.89
C ASP A 631 -5.50 -28.40 -11.35
N GLN A 632 -6.57 -28.53 -10.55
CA GLN A 632 -7.74 -29.39 -10.86
C GLN A 632 -9.04 -28.65 -11.25
N SER A 633 -9.06 -27.31 -11.27
CA SER A 633 -10.28 -26.53 -11.52
C SER A 633 -10.39 -25.89 -12.92
N SER A 634 -9.37 -26.02 -13.78
CA SER A 634 -9.27 -25.31 -15.06
C SER A 634 -9.47 -26.18 -16.32
N VAL A 635 -9.65 -27.50 -16.20
CA VAL A 635 -9.73 -28.44 -17.34
C VAL A 635 -11.01 -29.30 -17.31
N GLN A 636 -12.16 -28.69 -17.05
CA GLN A 636 -13.46 -29.34 -17.32
C GLN A 636 -14.64 -28.40 -17.62
N LYS A 637 -14.40 -27.38 -18.46
CA LYS A 637 -15.45 -26.78 -19.29
C LYS A 637 -15.09 -26.92 -20.77
N ASP A 638 -16.13 -27.03 -21.59
CA ASP A 638 -16.15 -27.12 -23.06
C ASP A 638 -15.94 -28.52 -23.68
N LYS A 639 -16.98 -29.35 -23.53
CA LYS A 639 -17.51 -30.19 -24.63
C LYS A 639 -18.90 -30.77 -24.30
N SER A 640 -19.95 -30.05 -24.69
CA SER A 640 -21.31 -30.57 -24.84
C SER A 640 -21.91 -30.04 -26.15
N SER A 641 -22.77 -30.86 -26.77
CA SER A 641 -23.55 -30.58 -27.98
C SER A 641 -22.80 -30.00 -29.20
N SER A 642 -22.31 -30.90 -30.05
CA SER A 642 -22.76 -30.94 -31.45
C SER A 642 -22.71 -32.38 -31.98
N ASN A 643 -23.88 -32.91 -32.35
CA ASN A 643 -24.00 -34.21 -33.00
C ASN A 643 -24.12 -33.97 -34.51
N GLU A 644 -23.12 -34.35 -35.30
CA GLU A 644 -23.33 -34.72 -36.69
C GLU A 644 -22.58 -36.02 -37.01
N VAL A 645 -23.10 -36.75 -37.99
CA VAL A 645 -22.72 -38.12 -38.35
C VAL A 645 -22.64 -38.14 -39.87
N ASP A 646 -21.49 -38.52 -40.47
CA ASP A 646 -21.37 -39.82 -41.15
C ASP A 646 -19.99 -40.12 -41.81
N THR A 647 -19.79 -41.39 -42.16
CA THR A 647 -19.00 -41.94 -43.29
C THR A 647 -17.46 -41.80 -43.43
N THR A 648 -16.80 -42.93 -43.14
CA THR A 648 -15.87 -43.70 -44.03
C THR A 648 -14.43 -43.28 -44.37
N ASN A 649 -13.60 -44.33 -44.49
CA ASN A 649 -12.33 -44.50 -45.24
C ASN A 649 -11.13 -43.66 -44.78
N SER A 650 -10.03 -44.22 -44.26
CA SER A 650 -9.11 -45.24 -44.82
C SER A 650 -8.32 -44.75 -46.05
N ASP A 651 -7.01 -44.56 -45.88
CA ASP A 651 -6.10 -45.55 -46.44
C ASP A 651 -4.73 -45.58 -45.75
N SER A 652 -3.98 -46.65 -46.01
CA SER A 652 -2.63 -46.86 -45.46
C SER A 652 -1.53 -46.65 -46.51
N THR A 653 -0.33 -46.24 -46.10
CA THR A 653 0.89 -46.69 -46.78
C THR A 653 2.09 -46.64 -45.85
N ALA A 654 2.84 -47.73 -45.80
CA ALA A 654 4.12 -47.82 -45.12
C ALA A 654 5.22 -48.13 -46.15
N VAL A 655 6.40 -47.54 -45.97
CA VAL A 655 7.64 -47.92 -46.66
C VAL A 655 8.76 -47.94 -45.60
N THR A 656 9.68 -48.89 -45.71
CA THR A 656 10.52 -49.34 -44.59
C THR A 656 12.00 -49.47 -45.03
N GLN A 657 12.93 -49.28 -44.07
CA GLN A 657 14.36 -49.66 -44.14
C GLN A 657 15.22 -48.88 -45.17
N VAL A 658 16.57 -48.83 -45.09
CA VAL A 658 17.59 -49.66 -44.40
C VAL A 658 18.73 -48.77 -43.79
N SER A 659 19.34 -49.19 -42.67
CA SER A 659 20.69 -48.88 -42.06
C SER A 659 21.54 -47.68 -42.54
N ASP A 660 22.33 -46.95 -41.73
CA ASP A 660 22.69 -46.99 -40.28
C ASP A 660 23.29 -45.58 -39.92
N VAL A 661 24.08 -45.25 -38.87
CA VAL A 661 24.97 -45.95 -37.91
C VAL A 661 24.81 -45.32 -36.50
N ALA A 662 25.26 -46.01 -35.45
CA ALA A 662 25.18 -45.59 -34.04
C ALA A 662 26.07 -44.40 -33.62
N ASP A 663 25.60 -43.66 -32.60
CA ASP A 663 26.22 -43.76 -31.27
C ASP A 663 25.13 -43.66 -30.17
N SER A 664 25.50 -43.78 -28.90
CA SER A 664 24.65 -44.33 -27.85
C SER A 664 24.35 -43.35 -26.70
N SER A 665 23.05 -43.10 -26.48
CA SER A 665 22.54 -42.65 -25.19
C SER A 665 21.19 -43.33 -24.92
N LYS A 666 21.06 -44.03 -23.79
CA LYS A 666 19.80 -44.66 -23.36
C LYS A 666 19.20 -43.87 -22.22
N SER A 667 18.14 -43.13 -22.52
CA SER A 667 17.15 -42.73 -21.53
C SER A 667 16.57 -43.99 -20.87
N PHE A 668 16.36 -43.93 -19.56
CA PHE A 668 15.45 -44.83 -18.87
C PHE A 668 14.11 -44.12 -18.73
N ASN A 669 13.06 -44.72 -19.31
CA ASN A 669 11.70 -44.22 -19.17
C ASN A 669 11.27 -44.41 -17.71
N VAL A 670 11.03 -43.30 -17.00
CA VAL A 670 10.21 -43.34 -15.79
C VAL A 670 8.77 -43.49 -16.24
N SER A 671 8.10 -44.55 -15.80
CA SER A 671 6.67 -44.75 -16.04
C SER A 671 5.86 -43.72 -15.25
N ASN A 672 4.95 -43.02 -15.92
CA ASN A 672 3.95 -42.17 -15.26
C ASN A 672 3.10 -43.01 -14.31
N ASN A 673 3.29 -42.84 -13.01
CA ASN A 673 2.21 -42.93 -12.03
C ASN A 673 1.92 -41.50 -11.58
N ASP A 674 0.64 -41.15 -11.40
CA ASP A 674 0.25 -39.82 -10.95
C ASP A 674 0.87 -39.50 -9.58
N SER A 675 1.31 -38.25 -9.43
CA SER A 675 2.07 -37.83 -8.25
C SER A 675 1.18 -37.54 -7.05
N ASP A 676 1.08 -38.51 -6.14
CA ASP A 676 0.83 -38.21 -4.74
C ASP A 676 1.82 -37.12 -4.27
N SER A 677 1.31 -36.12 -3.55
CA SER A 677 2.17 -35.09 -2.98
C SER A 677 2.97 -35.70 -1.82
N GLU A 678 4.24 -36.04 -2.06
CA GLU A 678 5.12 -36.68 -1.07
C GLU A 678 5.14 -35.88 0.24
N ILE A 679 4.44 -36.40 1.27
CA ILE A 679 4.36 -35.79 2.58
C ILE A 679 5.78 -35.73 3.16
N PRO A 680 6.31 -34.53 3.50
CA PRO A 680 7.71 -34.39 3.88
C PRO A 680 7.97 -35.05 5.23
N GLN A 681 8.89 -36.00 5.23
CA GLN A 681 9.13 -36.96 6.32
C GLN A 681 9.95 -36.38 7.48
N MET A 682 10.65 -35.25 7.27
CA MET A 682 11.53 -34.64 8.27
C MET A 682 11.72 -33.14 8.02
N ASP A 683 11.88 -32.38 9.10
CA ASP A 683 12.34 -30.98 9.11
C ASP A 683 13.85 -30.93 9.42
N ILE A 684 14.64 -30.22 8.62
CA ILE A 684 16.08 -29.99 8.89
C ILE A 684 16.31 -28.49 9.05
N VAL A 685 16.79 -28.06 10.23
CA VAL A 685 16.84 -26.65 10.62
C VAL A 685 18.28 -26.18 10.88
N PHE A 686 18.77 -25.31 10.02
CA PHE A 686 20.14 -24.77 10.04
C PHE A 686 20.27 -23.50 10.90
N VAL A 687 21.08 -23.54 11.96
CA VAL A 687 21.21 -22.48 12.98
C VAL A 687 22.67 -21.98 13.11
N HIS A 688 22.91 -20.70 12.76
CA HIS A 688 24.27 -20.16 12.53
C HIS A 688 24.99 -19.64 13.79
N GLY A 689 26.33 -19.53 13.70
CA GLY A 689 27.17 -18.94 14.75
C GLY A 689 27.11 -17.40 14.85
N LEU A 690 27.90 -16.86 15.79
CA LEU A 690 28.24 -15.43 15.87
C LEU A 690 28.81 -14.93 14.54
N ARG A 691 28.38 -13.75 14.06
CA ARG A 691 28.78 -13.15 12.77
C ARG A 691 28.52 -14.04 11.53
N GLY A 692 27.74 -15.11 11.70
CA GLY A 692 27.24 -15.98 10.63
C GLY A 692 26.02 -15.41 9.92
N GLY A 693 25.29 -16.27 9.21
CA GLY A 693 24.02 -15.90 8.58
C GLY A 693 23.42 -17.06 7.77
N PRO A 694 22.10 -17.03 7.49
CA PRO A 694 21.33 -18.18 6.99
C PRO A 694 21.86 -18.79 5.67
N TYR A 695 22.54 -17.99 4.84
CA TYR A 695 23.18 -18.45 3.59
C TYR A 695 24.69 -18.21 3.55
N LYS A 696 25.27 -17.70 4.65
CA LYS A 696 26.70 -17.33 4.74
C LYS A 696 27.52 -18.43 5.41
N THR A 697 26.97 -19.02 6.47
CA THR A 697 27.63 -20.07 7.24
C THR A 697 27.78 -21.35 6.43
N TRP A 698 26.75 -21.73 5.68
CA TRP A 698 26.64 -23.02 4.99
C TRP A 698 27.03 -22.94 3.51
N ARG A 699 28.22 -22.39 3.23
CA ARG A 699 28.80 -22.38 1.89
C ARG A 699 29.96 -23.36 1.77
N ILE A 700 30.32 -23.70 0.54
CA ILE A 700 31.62 -24.33 0.25
C ILE A 700 32.75 -23.38 0.68
N ALA A 701 33.89 -23.95 1.09
CA ALA A 701 35.14 -23.21 1.27
C ALA A 701 36.16 -23.58 0.17
N GLU A 702 37.09 -22.66 -0.13
CA GLU A 702 38.24 -22.95 -1.01
C GLU A 702 39.35 -23.72 -0.27
N ASP A 703 39.48 -23.50 1.04
CA ASP A 703 40.38 -24.21 1.96
C ASP A 703 39.72 -24.34 3.34
N LYS A 704 40.09 -25.38 4.09
CA LYS A 704 39.72 -25.58 5.50
C LYS A 704 40.48 -24.66 6.47
N SER A 705 41.37 -23.79 5.98
CA SER A 705 42.09 -22.81 6.78
C SER A 705 41.95 -21.38 6.24
N SER A 706 41.72 -20.43 7.16
CA SER A 706 41.63 -19.01 6.85
C SER A 706 43.03 -18.44 6.61
N ALA A 707 43.48 -18.53 5.36
CA ALA A 707 44.84 -18.22 4.92
C ALA A 707 45.05 -16.76 4.47
N LYS A 708 44.02 -16.06 3.98
CA LYS A 708 44.13 -14.71 3.39
C LYS A 708 43.58 -13.59 4.28
N SER A 709 44.20 -12.41 4.14
CA SER A 709 43.94 -11.16 4.87
C SER A 709 42.61 -10.52 4.49
N GLY A 710 42.11 -9.66 5.38
CA GLY A 710 40.95 -8.82 5.16
C GLY A 710 40.38 -8.38 6.50
N LEU A 711 40.27 -7.05 6.69
CA LEU A 711 39.63 -6.49 7.88
C LEU A 711 38.29 -7.16 8.14
N VAL A 712 38.04 -7.46 9.42
CA VAL A 712 37.04 -8.43 9.92
C VAL A 712 35.57 -8.02 9.63
N GLU A 713 35.36 -6.87 8.98
CA GLU A 713 34.07 -6.35 8.52
C GLU A 713 33.98 -6.20 6.98
N LYS A 714 35.07 -6.36 6.21
CA LYS A 714 35.14 -6.06 4.77
C LYS A 714 35.19 -7.26 3.81
N ILE A 715 35.44 -8.48 4.28
CA ILE A 715 35.47 -9.68 3.41
C ILE A 715 34.06 -10.03 2.87
N ASP A 716 33.00 -9.66 3.60
CA ASP A 716 31.71 -10.35 3.52
C ASP A 716 30.65 -9.73 2.59
N GLU A 717 30.84 -8.54 2.01
CA GLU A 717 29.88 -7.97 1.07
C GLU A 717 30.00 -8.55 -0.36
N GLU A 718 31.22 -8.92 -0.78
CA GLU A 718 31.45 -9.52 -2.12
C GLU A 718 31.54 -11.05 -2.10
N ALA A 719 32.11 -11.66 -1.06
CA ALA A 719 32.17 -13.12 -0.90
C ALA A 719 30.77 -13.79 -0.91
N GLY A 720 29.71 -13.02 -0.65
CA GLY A 720 28.32 -13.45 -0.80
C GLY A 720 27.88 -13.81 -2.22
N LYS A 721 28.68 -13.53 -3.27
CA LYS A 721 28.33 -13.80 -4.67
C LYS A 721 28.88 -15.10 -5.27
N LEU A 722 29.97 -15.69 -4.73
CA LEU A 722 30.78 -16.65 -5.50
C LEU A 722 30.81 -18.12 -5.00
N GLY A 723 30.46 -18.40 -3.74
CA GLY A 723 30.45 -19.78 -3.21
C GLY A 723 29.07 -20.43 -3.18
N THR A 724 28.95 -21.67 -3.69
CA THR A 724 27.76 -22.55 -3.58
C THR A 724 27.22 -22.65 -2.15
N PHE A 725 25.89 -22.67 -2.02
CA PHE A 725 25.17 -22.89 -0.78
C PHE A 725 24.79 -24.39 -0.66
N TRP A 726 25.66 -25.16 0.00
CA TRP A 726 25.58 -26.63 -0.01
C TRP A 726 24.26 -27.23 0.50
N PRO A 727 23.51 -26.64 1.46
CA PRO A 727 22.19 -27.17 1.83
C PRO A 727 21.16 -27.09 0.70
N GLY A 728 21.21 -26.03 -0.10
CA GLY A 728 20.29 -25.82 -1.23
C GLY A 728 20.68 -26.54 -2.51
N GLU A 729 21.98 -26.75 -2.73
CA GLU A 729 22.47 -27.36 -3.98
C GLU A 729 22.80 -28.86 -3.84
N TRP A 730 23.29 -29.31 -2.67
CA TRP A 730 23.73 -30.69 -2.47
C TRP A 730 22.74 -31.47 -1.60
N LEU A 731 22.45 -31.00 -0.37
CA LEU A 731 21.54 -31.72 0.53
C LEU A 731 20.11 -31.79 -0.05
N SER A 732 19.68 -30.74 -0.75
CA SER A 732 18.47 -30.72 -1.60
C SER A 732 18.37 -31.91 -2.56
N ALA A 733 19.46 -32.25 -3.25
CA ALA A 733 19.49 -33.34 -4.22
C ALA A 733 19.65 -34.71 -3.55
N ASP A 734 20.45 -34.77 -2.48
CA ASP A 734 20.84 -36.04 -1.84
C ASP A 734 19.87 -36.50 -0.75
N PHE A 735 18.90 -35.63 -0.38
CA PHE A 735 17.87 -35.86 0.64
C PHE A 735 16.57 -35.06 0.37
N PRO A 736 15.89 -35.25 -0.80
CA PRO A 736 14.80 -34.39 -1.27
C PRO A 736 13.51 -34.44 -0.44
N GLN A 737 13.27 -35.51 0.31
CA GLN A 737 12.05 -35.75 1.11
C GLN A 737 11.93 -34.89 2.39
N ALA A 738 12.83 -33.94 2.63
CA ALA A 738 12.84 -33.11 3.85
C ALA A 738 12.62 -31.64 3.56
N ARG A 739 11.86 -30.98 4.45
CA ARG A 739 11.76 -29.52 4.47
C ARG A 739 13.05 -28.97 5.06
N LEU A 740 13.83 -28.27 4.24
CA LEU A 740 15.08 -27.64 4.66
C LEU A 740 14.80 -26.18 5.07
N PHE A 741 15.29 -25.77 6.24
CA PHE A 741 15.13 -24.42 6.79
C PHE A 741 16.46 -23.82 7.22
N SER A 742 16.64 -22.50 7.14
CA SER A 742 17.69 -21.81 7.93
C SER A 742 17.17 -20.58 8.66
N LEU A 743 17.66 -20.37 9.88
CA LEU A 743 17.22 -19.30 10.76
C LEU A 743 18.14 -18.08 10.67
N LYS A 744 17.57 -16.90 10.92
CA LYS A 744 18.24 -15.59 10.89
C LYS A 744 17.96 -14.83 12.17
N TYR A 745 19.03 -14.44 12.88
CA TYR A 745 18.93 -13.59 14.06
C TYR A 745 20.19 -12.73 14.23
N LYS A 746 20.07 -11.59 14.93
CA LYS A 746 21.19 -10.67 15.19
C LYS A 746 22.22 -11.33 16.11
N THR A 747 23.50 -11.35 15.73
CA THR A 747 24.57 -12.05 16.45
C THR A 747 25.90 -11.28 16.42
N ASN A 748 25.95 -10.16 17.14
CA ASN A 748 27.09 -9.24 17.11
C ASN A 748 28.20 -9.67 18.09
N LEU A 749 29.45 -9.35 17.76
CA LEU A 749 30.63 -9.66 18.58
C LEU A 749 30.89 -8.60 19.67
N THR A 750 30.50 -7.35 19.43
CA THR A 750 30.66 -6.23 20.37
C THR A 750 29.37 -5.45 20.50
N GLN A 751 29.23 -4.69 21.58
CA GLN A 751 28.13 -3.72 21.72
C GLN A 751 28.23 -2.56 20.70
N TRP A 752 29.45 -2.25 20.21
CA TRP A 752 29.69 -1.19 19.22
C TRP A 752 29.17 -1.59 17.83
N SER A 753 29.26 -2.88 17.47
CA SER A 753 28.63 -3.47 16.28
C SER A 753 27.08 -3.53 16.38
N GLY A 754 26.48 -2.91 17.40
CA GLY A 754 25.06 -2.88 17.69
C GLY A 754 24.65 -3.84 18.82
N ALA A 755 23.54 -3.53 19.50
CA ALA A 755 23.00 -4.41 20.53
C ALA A 755 22.57 -5.78 19.98
N SER A 756 22.70 -6.81 20.83
CA SER A 756 22.21 -8.18 20.58
C SER A 756 21.54 -8.69 21.85
N LEU A 757 20.40 -9.36 21.68
CA LEU A 757 19.62 -9.93 22.77
C LEU A 757 20.40 -11.11 23.43
N PRO A 758 20.32 -11.29 24.77
CA PRO A 758 20.81 -12.47 25.48
C PRO A 758 20.35 -13.81 24.87
N LEU A 759 21.12 -14.89 25.13
CA LEU A 759 20.85 -16.23 24.59
C LEU A 759 19.44 -16.72 24.90
N GLN A 760 18.91 -16.41 26.08
CA GLN A 760 17.56 -16.78 26.51
C GLN A 760 16.47 -16.09 25.68
N GLU A 761 16.62 -14.81 25.35
CA GLU A 761 15.67 -14.04 24.54
C GLU A 761 15.70 -14.49 23.08
N VAL A 762 16.89 -14.62 22.48
CA VAL A 762 17.06 -15.13 21.10
C VAL A 762 16.38 -16.49 20.96
N SER A 763 16.64 -17.41 21.90
CA SER A 763 16.06 -18.76 21.88
C SER A 763 14.55 -18.73 22.14
N SER A 764 14.05 -17.78 22.94
CA SER A 764 12.61 -17.59 23.20
C SER A 764 11.85 -17.04 21.99
N MET A 765 12.48 -16.14 21.24
CA MET A 765 11.95 -15.56 20.01
C MET A 765 11.90 -16.61 18.89
N LEU A 766 13.00 -17.35 18.69
CA LEU A 766 13.06 -18.41 17.69
C LEU A 766 12.12 -19.58 18.01
N LEU A 767 12.00 -19.99 19.30
CA LEU A 767 11.05 -21.04 19.71
C LEU A 767 9.63 -20.76 19.21
N LYS A 768 9.12 -19.55 19.49
CA LYS A 768 7.76 -19.15 19.09
C LYS A 768 7.58 -19.19 17.58
N LYS A 769 8.52 -18.61 16.82
CA LYS A 769 8.46 -18.55 15.35
C LYS A 769 8.57 -19.95 14.71
N LEU A 770 9.39 -20.85 15.25
CA LEU A 770 9.49 -22.25 14.78
C LEU A 770 8.21 -23.05 15.01
N VAL A 771 7.65 -23.00 16.22
CA VAL A 771 6.40 -23.71 16.54
C VAL A 771 5.24 -23.15 15.71
N ALA A 772 5.19 -21.83 15.50
CA ALA A 772 4.21 -21.20 14.62
C ALA A 772 4.34 -21.67 13.16
N ALA A 773 5.55 -21.92 12.65
CA ALA A 773 5.80 -22.53 11.34
C ALA A 773 5.54 -24.07 11.30
N GLY A 774 4.94 -24.63 12.35
CA GLY A 774 4.63 -26.06 12.47
C GLY A 774 5.85 -26.96 12.64
N ILE A 775 7.04 -26.43 12.94
CA ILE A 775 8.25 -27.23 13.13
C ILE A 775 8.16 -27.92 14.50
N GLY A 776 8.35 -29.24 14.50
CA GLY A 776 8.05 -30.10 15.65
C GLY A 776 6.77 -30.93 15.51
N SER A 777 5.95 -30.70 14.47
CA SER A 777 4.82 -31.59 14.10
C SER A 777 5.26 -32.89 13.39
N ARG A 778 6.54 -32.98 13.01
CA ARG A 778 7.22 -34.14 12.42
C ARG A 778 8.65 -34.22 12.97
N PRO A 779 9.44 -35.28 12.69
CA PRO A 779 10.83 -35.37 13.11
C PRO A 779 11.66 -34.14 12.73
N VAL A 780 12.47 -33.63 13.65
CA VAL A 780 13.32 -32.46 13.48
C VAL A 780 14.78 -32.83 13.71
N VAL A 781 15.66 -32.39 12.80
CA VAL A 781 17.12 -32.40 12.99
C VAL A 781 17.67 -31.00 12.91
N PHE A 782 18.35 -30.54 13.97
CA PHE A 782 19.05 -29.24 13.94
C PHE A 782 20.48 -29.42 13.45
N VAL A 783 20.90 -28.60 12.48
CA VAL A 783 22.29 -28.52 12.03
C VAL A 783 22.84 -27.18 12.48
N THR A 784 23.86 -27.19 13.33
CA THR A 784 24.20 -26.01 14.16
C THR A 784 25.69 -25.68 14.12
N HIS A 785 26.02 -24.39 14.13
CA HIS A 785 27.40 -23.91 14.17
C HIS A 785 27.62 -23.00 15.37
N SER A 786 28.70 -23.23 16.13
CA SER A 786 29.14 -22.34 17.21
C SER A 786 27.99 -22.03 18.20
N LEU A 787 27.74 -20.75 18.48
CA LEU A 787 26.60 -20.24 19.28
C LEU A 787 25.24 -20.85 18.88
N GLY A 788 25.01 -21.18 17.60
CA GLY A 788 23.76 -21.76 17.14
C GLY A 788 23.40 -23.09 17.83
N GLY A 789 24.41 -23.89 18.21
CA GLY A 789 24.17 -25.12 18.96
C GLY A 789 23.73 -24.84 20.41
N LEU A 790 24.18 -23.75 21.01
CA LEU A 790 23.72 -23.30 22.33
C LEU A 790 22.34 -22.65 22.27
N VAL A 791 22.01 -21.96 21.18
CA VAL A 791 20.64 -21.47 20.90
C VAL A 791 19.68 -22.67 20.87
N VAL A 792 20.00 -23.73 20.11
CA VAL A 792 19.17 -24.95 20.09
C VAL A 792 19.11 -25.63 21.47
N LYS A 793 20.22 -25.74 22.22
CA LYS A 793 20.19 -26.29 23.58
C LYS A 793 19.29 -25.48 24.53
N GLN A 794 19.41 -24.15 24.52
CA GLN A 794 18.56 -23.23 25.30
C GLN A 794 17.09 -23.29 24.87
N MET A 795 16.84 -23.40 23.58
CA MET A 795 15.51 -23.45 22.97
C MET A 795 14.73 -24.69 23.38
N LEU A 796 15.32 -25.90 23.25
CA LEU A 796 14.64 -27.13 23.68
C LEU A 796 14.51 -27.24 25.21
N PHE A 797 15.47 -26.69 25.98
CA PHE A 797 15.32 -26.57 27.43
C PHE A 797 14.11 -25.70 27.80
N LYS A 798 13.95 -24.56 27.12
CA LYS A 798 12.81 -23.65 27.31
C LYS A 798 11.49 -24.30 26.87
N ALA A 799 11.47 -24.93 25.69
CA ALA A 799 10.31 -25.65 25.18
C ALA A 799 9.79 -26.68 26.21
N LYS A 800 10.70 -27.46 26.81
CA LYS A 800 10.32 -28.44 27.84
C LYS A 800 9.84 -27.81 29.16
N ALA A 801 10.25 -26.58 29.46
CA ALA A 801 9.76 -25.83 30.62
C ALA A 801 8.41 -25.14 30.37
N GLU A 802 8.06 -24.87 29.11
CA GLU A 802 6.79 -24.27 28.68
C GLU A 802 5.80 -25.32 28.14
N ASN A 803 6.06 -26.62 28.39
CA ASN A 803 5.27 -27.77 27.95
C ASN A 803 5.04 -27.87 26.43
N MET A 804 5.92 -27.28 25.61
CA MET A 804 5.98 -27.46 24.16
C MET A 804 6.66 -28.81 23.85
N ASP A 805 6.02 -29.89 24.29
CA ASP A 805 6.59 -31.23 24.32
C ASP A 805 6.82 -31.81 22.91
N ASP A 806 5.97 -31.50 21.94
CA ASP A 806 6.07 -32.04 20.57
C ASP A 806 7.41 -31.73 19.92
N LEU A 807 7.86 -30.47 19.97
CA LEU A 807 9.17 -30.06 19.46
C LEU A 807 10.33 -30.78 20.18
N VAL A 808 10.19 -31.05 21.49
CA VAL A 808 11.24 -31.71 22.29
C VAL A 808 11.28 -33.21 22.04
N ASN A 809 10.12 -33.84 21.87
CA ASN A 809 9.97 -35.28 21.63
C ASN A 809 10.33 -35.64 20.19
N ASN A 810 9.96 -34.79 19.22
CA ASN A 810 10.23 -34.99 17.80
C ASN A 810 11.60 -34.46 17.34
N THR A 811 12.39 -33.81 18.21
CA THR A 811 13.80 -33.53 17.87
C THR A 811 14.64 -34.80 18.00
N VAL A 812 14.79 -35.52 16.89
CA VAL A 812 15.48 -36.83 16.83
C VAL A 812 17.00 -36.72 16.72
N GLY A 813 17.53 -35.58 16.25
CA GLY A 813 18.98 -35.38 16.09
C GLY A 813 19.44 -33.94 16.21
N VAL A 814 20.70 -33.74 16.65
CA VAL A 814 21.41 -32.46 16.48
C VAL A 814 22.85 -32.69 16.02
N VAL A 815 23.27 -31.93 15.02
CA VAL A 815 24.66 -31.82 14.52
C VAL A 815 25.29 -30.53 15.07
N PHE A 816 26.47 -30.63 15.67
CA PHE A 816 27.21 -29.53 16.29
C PHE A 816 28.58 -29.31 15.62
N TYR A 817 28.71 -28.29 14.77
CA TYR A 817 30.00 -27.81 14.29
C TYR A 817 30.61 -26.80 15.27
N SER A 818 31.74 -27.14 15.89
CA SER A 818 32.52 -26.28 16.79
C SER A 818 31.67 -25.59 17.89
N CYS A 819 30.71 -26.31 18.48
CA CYS A 819 29.79 -25.71 19.45
C CYS A 819 30.40 -25.64 20.87
N PRO A 820 30.51 -24.46 21.51
CA PRO A 820 31.12 -24.30 22.83
C PRO A 820 30.25 -24.82 23.98
N HIS A 821 30.17 -26.13 24.19
CA HIS A 821 29.29 -26.74 25.19
C HIS A 821 29.71 -26.50 26.65
N PHE A 822 30.97 -26.17 26.90
CA PHE A 822 31.49 -25.89 28.24
C PHE A 822 32.15 -24.50 28.38
N GLY A 823 32.19 -23.72 27.30
CA GLY A 823 32.80 -22.38 27.22
C GLY A 823 33.60 -22.14 25.94
N SER A 824 34.22 -20.97 25.79
CA SER A 824 35.11 -20.67 24.65
C SER A 824 36.30 -19.81 25.08
N LYS A 825 37.49 -20.15 24.58
CA LYS A 825 38.73 -19.41 24.84
C LYS A 825 38.62 -17.93 24.42
N LEU A 826 37.79 -17.66 23.40
CA LEU A 826 37.43 -16.31 22.98
C LEU A 826 36.62 -15.56 24.04
N ALA A 827 35.58 -16.14 24.64
CA ALA A 827 34.75 -15.46 25.65
C ALA A 827 35.50 -15.16 26.96
N ASP A 828 36.46 -16.02 27.31
CA ASP A 828 37.29 -15.91 28.51
C ASP A 828 38.39 -14.84 28.43
N MET A 829 38.65 -14.29 27.24
CA MET A 829 39.64 -13.23 27.05
C MET A 829 39.41 -12.02 27.99
N PRO A 830 40.47 -11.37 28.50
CA PRO A 830 40.36 -10.15 29.26
C PRO A 830 40.05 -8.95 28.34
N TRP A 831 38.77 -8.82 27.93
CA TRP A 831 38.20 -7.74 27.10
C TRP A 831 38.37 -6.30 27.64
N ARG A 832 39.23 -6.09 28.66
CA ARG A 832 39.61 -4.77 29.20
C ARG A 832 40.99 -4.29 28.72
N MET A 833 41.73 -5.10 27.95
CA MET A 833 42.98 -4.67 27.30
C MET A 833 42.68 -3.75 26.09
N GLY A 834 42.33 -2.51 26.39
CA GLY A 834 42.02 -1.46 25.42
C GLY A 834 40.66 -0.81 25.68
N LEU A 835 40.59 0.52 25.54
CA LEU A 835 39.40 1.36 25.79
C LEU A 835 38.23 1.16 24.79
N VAL A 836 38.29 0.14 23.94
CA VAL A 836 37.56 0.07 22.66
C VAL A 836 36.55 -1.09 22.58
N LEU A 837 36.75 -2.19 23.31
CA LEU A 837 36.01 -3.45 23.08
C LEU A 837 35.11 -3.86 24.25
N ARG A 838 33.84 -3.42 24.24
CA ARG A 838 32.80 -4.02 25.10
C ARG A 838 32.16 -5.22 24.39
N PRO A 839 32.32 -6.46 24.90
CA PRO A 839 31.70 -7.65 24.30
C PRO A 839 30.17 -7.60 24.39
N ALA A 840 29.48 -8.23 23.44
CA ALA A 840 28.02 -8.35 23.47
C ALA A 840 27.55 -9.19 24.68
N PRO A 841 26.33 -8.97 25.22
CA PRO A 841 25.83 -9.71 26.39
C PRO A 841 25.91 -11.24 26.24
N THR A 842 25.57 -11.73 25.04
CA THR A 842 25.66 -13.14 24.64
C THR A 842 27.04 -13.77 24.87
N ILE A 843 28.12 -13.01 24.76
CA ILE A 843 29.50 -13.51 24.94
C ILE A 843 29.85 -13.65 26.43
N GLY A 844 29.22 -12.86 27.31
CA GLY A 844 29.35 -13.05 28.75
C GLY A 844 28.82 -14.42 29.22
N GLU A 845 27.80 -14.93 28.53
CA GLU A 845 27.17 -16.24 28.80
C GLU A 845 28.00 -17.43 28.28
N LEU A 846 28.93 -17.19 27.33
CA LEU A 846 29.80 -18.18 26.68
C LEU A 846 31.12 -18.47 27.42
N ARG A 847 31.31 -17.93 28.63
CA ARG A 847 32.51 -18.14 29.44
C ARG A 847 32.64 -19.56 29.96
N SER A 848 33.87 -20.04 30.07
CA SER A 848 34.16 -21.36 30.60
C SER A 848 33.76 -21.47 32.07
N GLY A 849 33.19 -22.61 32.44
CA GLY A 849 32.64 -22.83 33.79
C GLY A 849 31.27 -22.19 34.05
N SER A 850 30.64 -21.58 33.03
CA SER A 850 29.25 -21.07 33.12
C SER A 850 28.27 -22.18 33.54
N PRO A 851 27.60 -22.09 34.70
CA PRO A 851 26.70 -23.15 35.18
C PRO A 851 25.51 -23.40 34.23
N ARG A 852 25.11 -22.39 33.47
CA ARG A 852 24.03 -22.53 32.47
C ARG A 852 24.43 -23.46 31.33
N LEU A 853 25.68 -23.38 30.84
CA LEU A 853 26.17 -24.26 29.77
C LEU A 853 26.17 -25.73 30.23
N VAL A 854 26.63 -25.99 31.46
CA VAL A 854 26.58 -27.33 32.07
C VAL A 854 25.14 -27.84 32.18
N GLN A 855 24.21 -27.03 32.70
CA GLN A 855 22.79 -27.39 32.85
C GLN A 855 22.12 -27.71 31.49
N LEU A 856 22.45 -26.95 30.45
CA LEU A 856 21.98 -27.18 29.08
C LEU A 856 22.57 -28.46 28.47
N ASN A 857 23.84 -28.76 28.73
CA ASN A 857 24.47 -29.98 28.24
C ASN A 857 23.94 -31.24 28.97
N ASP A 858 23.71 -31.14 30.28
CA ASP A 858 23.12 -32.21 31.09
C ASP A 858 21.68 -32.53 30.67
N PHE A 859 20.92 -31.54 30.21
CA PHE A 859 19.59 -31.76 29.62
C PHE A 859 19.68 -32.62 28.35
N PHE A 860 20.57 -32.29 27.43
CA PHE A 860 20.79 -33.10 26.22
C PHE A 860 21.32 -34.50 26.55
N ARG A 861 22.21 -34.63 27.55
CA ARG A 861 22.69 -35.94 28.01
C ARG A 861 21.55 -36.83 28.53
N ARG A 862 20.48 -36.25 29.11
CA ARG A 862 19.28 -37.00 29.52
C ARG A 862 18.43 -37.46 28.33
N LEU A 863 18.28 -36.64 27.28
CA LEU A 863 17.56 -37.02 26.05
C LEU A 863 18.30 -38.13 25.29
N HIS A 864 19.63 -38.01 25.14
CA HIS A 864 20.47 -39.02 24.52
C HIS A 864 20.48 -40.34 25.29
N LYS A 865 20.59 -40.31 26.63
CA LYS A 865 20.47 -41.52 27.48
C LYS A 865 19.11 -42.22 27.39
N ARG A 866 18.06 -41.55 26.89
CA ARG A 866 16.73 -42.11 26.64
C ARG A 866 16.53 -42.60 25.19
N GLN A 867 17.55 -42.54 24.34
CA GLN A 867 17.46 -42.86 22.90
C GLN A 867 16.36 -42.06 22.15
N MET A 868 16.08 -40.85 22.65
CA MET A 868 15.19 -39.87 22.00
C MET A 868 15.96 -38.98 21.02
N LEU A 869 17.23 -38.69 21.33
CA LEU A 869 18.07 -37.73 20.60
C LEU A 869 19.44 -38.32 20.28
N GLN A 870 19.77 -38.44 19.00
CA GLN A 870 21.14 -38.71 18.54
C GLN A 870 21.95 -37.40 18.45
N VAL A 871 23.27 -37.49 18.58
CA VAL A 871 24.17 -36.32 18.48
C VAL A 871 25.39 -36.65 17.64
N LEU A 872 25.75 -35.73 16.72
CA LEU A 872 27.00 -35.73 15.96
C LEU A 872 27.74 -34.42 16.24
N SER A 873 29.03 -34.49 16.57
CA SER A 873 29.88 -33.34 16.88
C SER A 873 31.11 -33.28 15.99
N PHE A 874 31.41 -32.11 15.44
CA PHE A 874 32.65 -31.80 14.73
C PHE A 874 33.47 -30.79 15.53
N CYS A 875 34.76 -31.05 15.72
CA CYS A 875 35.69 -30.14 16.38
C CYS A 875 36.58 -29.39 15.38
N GLU A 876 36.99 -28.15 15.72
CA GLU A 876 38.13 -27.52 15.03
C GLU A 876 39.46 -28.12 15.52
N THR A 877 40.50 -28.02 14.70
CA THR A 877 41.88 -28.37 15.11
C THR A 877 42.93 -27.35 14.61
N LYS A 878 42.50 -26.21 14.04
CA LYS A 878 43.37 -25.14 13.51
C LYS A 878 42.96 -23.80 14.10
N VAL A 879 43.95 -22.93 14.33
CA VAL A 879 43.73 -21.60 14.91
C VAL A 879 43.08 -20.63 13.91
N THR A 880 41.98 -20.00 14.34
CA THR A 880 41.19 -19.03 13.56
C THR A 880 41.75 -17.61 13.73
N PRO A 881 41.90 -16.80 12.66
CA PRO A 881 42.24 -15.38 12.79
C PRO A 881 41.06 -14.56 13.35
N ILE A 882 41.29 -13.81 14.42
CA ILE A 882 40.25 -13.05 15.15
C ILE A 882 40.29 -11.55 14.83
N VAL A 883 41.50 -10.97 14.79
CA VAL A 883 41.77 -9.55 14.50
C VAL A 883 43.10 -9.44 13.76
N GLU A 884 43.19 -8.52 12.80
CA GLU A 884 44.42 -8.18 12.07
C GLU A 884 44.96 -6.83 12.57
N GLY A 885 46.21 -6.81 13.04
CA GLY A 885 46.89 -5.62 13.53
C GLY A 885 47.70 -4.90 12.45
N TYR A 886 48.07 -3.64 12.72
CA TYR A 886 48.98 -2.88 11.86
C TYR A 886 50.28 -3.67 11.60
N GLY A 887 50.70 -3.74 10.33
CA GLY A 887 51.85 -4.54 9.90
C GLY A 887 51.54 -5.99 9.52
N GLY A 888 50.27 -6.40 9.44
CA GLY A 888 49.87 -7.73 8.97
C GLY A 888 49.95 -8.83 10.03
N TRP A 889 50.09 -8.46 11.31
CA TRP A 889 50.07 -9.42 12.41
C TRP A 889 48.64 -9.82 12.75
N ALA A 890 48.22 -11.00 12.31
CA ALA A 890 46.91 -11.57 12.65
C ALA A 890 46.96 -12.31 13.99
N PHE A 891 46.15 -11.87 14.97
CA PHE A 891 45.93 -12.62 16.20
C PHE A 891 45.10 -13.87 15.89
N ARG A 892 45.74 -15.05 15.97
CA ARG A 892 45.13 -16.36 15.70
C ARG A 892 44.91 -17.12 17.00
N MET A 893 43.73 -17.74 17.14
CA MET A 893 43.30 -18.47 18.32
C MET A 893 42.38 -19.65 17.95
N GLU A 894 42.53 -20.77 18.63
CA GLU A 894 41.50 -21.81 18.74
C GLU A 894 40.37 -21.26 19.61
N ILE A 895 39.18 -21.09 19.03
CA ILE A 895 38.04 -20.41 19.65
C ILE A 895 37.32 -21.35 20.61
N VAL A 896 37.11 -22.61 20.20
CA VAL A 896 36.41 -23.65 20.94
C VAL A 896 37.27 -24.91 20.96
N PRO A 897 38.01 -25.17 22.04
CA PRO A 897 38.88 -26.33 22.13
C PRO A 897 38.08 -27.62 22.21
N ILE A 898 38.72 -28.75 21.87
CA ILE A 898 38.09 -30.08 21.78
C ILE A 898 37.32 -30.48 23.06
N GLU A 899 37.81 -30.12 24.25
CA GLU A 899 37.17 -30.40 25.55
C GLU A 899 35.88 -29.61 25.77
N SER A 900 35.65 -28.54 25.00
CA SER A 900 34.39 -27.78 24.97
C SER A 900 33.51 -28.13 23.76
N ALA A 901 34.12 -28.48 22.62
CA ALA A 901 33.41 -28.81 21.39
C ALA A 901 32.68 -30.17 21.45
N TYR A 902 33.21 -31.15 22.19
CA TYR A 902 32.56 -32.44 22.40
C TYR A 902 31.70 -32.46 23.68
N PRO A 903 30.39 -32.78 23.64
CA PRO A 903 29.52 -32.71 24.81
C PRO A 903 29.69 -33.86 25.82
N GLY A 904 30.55 -34.85 25.52
CA GLY A 904 30.77 -36.05 26.33
C GLY A 904 29.81 -37.21 26.02
N PHE A 905 29.13 -37.17 24.86
CA PHE A 905 28.24 -38.21 24.33
C PHE A 905 27.93 -37.95 22.84
N GLY A 906 27.46 -38.96 22.13
CA GLY A 906 27.23 -38.90 20.68
C GLY A 906 28.46 -39.31 19.87
N GLU A 907 28.36 -39.17 18.55
CA GLU A 907 29.43 -39.42 17.58
C GLU A 907 30.33 -38.18 17.44
N LEU A 908 31.65 -38.39 17.29
CA LEU A 908 32.66 -37.33 17.27
C LEU A 908 33.56 -37.46 16.03
N VAL A 909 33.57 -36.44 15.19
CA VAL A 909 34.43 -36.32 14.02
C VAL A 909 35.50 -35.27 14.28
N LEU A 910 36.76 -35.63 14.05
CA LEU A 910 37.92 -34.74 14.15
C LEU A 910 38.41 -34.41 12.75
N GLU A 911 38.18 -33.19 12.29
CA GLU A 911 38.55 -32.74 10.95
C GLU A 911 39.55 -31.58 11.02
N SER A 912 40.56 -31.56 10.13
CA SER A 912 41.65 -30.58 10.13
C SER A 912 41.20 -29.18 9.65
N THR A 913 40.36 -28.52 10.44
CA THR A 913 39.63 -27.30 10.11
C THR A 913 39.81 -26.20 11.16
N ASP A 914 39.57 -24.95 10.76
CA ASP A 914 39.34 -23.84 11.69
C ASP A 914 37.85 -23.65 12.02
N HIS A 915 37.56 -22.86 13.05
CA HIS A 915 36.20 -22.55 13.52
C HIS A 915 35.25 -22.03 12.44
N ILE A 916 35.75 -21.36 11.41
CA ILE A 916 34.93 -20.71 10.38
C ILE A 916 34.56 -21.69 9.27
N ASN A 917 35.43 -22.65 8.97
CA ASN A 917 35.30 -23.57 7.85
C ASN A 917 34.97 -25.02 8.27
N SER A 918 34.84 -25.31 9.57
CA SER A 918 34.37 -26.61 10.09
C SER A 918 32.97 -27.01 9.61
N CYS A 919 32.08 -26.05 9.34
CA CYS A 919 30.74 -26.26 8.76
C CYS A 919 30.69 -26.07 7.23
N LYS A 920 31.86 -26.00 6.59
CA LYS A 920 32.02 -25.76 5.15
C LYS A 920 32.80 -26.90 4.50
N PRO A 921 32.14 -27.76 3.71
CA PRO A 921 32.83 -28.76 2.93
C PRO A 921 33.60 -28.12 1.76
N LEU A 922 34.70 -28.74 1.34
CA LEU A 922 35.38 -28.45 0.07
C LEU A 922 34.68 -29.16 -1.11
N SER A 923 34.16 -30.37 -0.87
CA SER A 923 33.56 -31.25 -1.90
C SER A 923 32.43 -32.10 -1.31
N ARG A 924 31.71 -32.85 -2.16
CA ARG A 924 30.70 -33.84 -1.69
C ARG A 924 31.32 -35.08 -1.00
N SER A 925 32.64 -35.25 -1.05
CA SER A 925 33.39 -36.32 -0.38
C SER A 925 34.10 -35.83 0.90
N ASP A 926 33.74 -34.64 1.38
CA ASP A 926 34.31 -33.99 2.54
C ASP A 926 33.63 -34.51 3.83
N PRO A 927 34.39 -34.89 4.88
CA PRO A 927 33.81 -35.43 6.12
C PRO A 927 32.72 -34.56 6.74
N SER A 928 32.85 -33.22 6.67
CA SER A 928 31.84 -32.30 7.21
C SER A 928 30.46 -32.44 6.55
N TYR A 929 30.42 -32.87 5.27
CA TYR A 929 29.19 -33.16 4.53
C TYR A 929 28.81 -34.64 4.60
N THR A 930 29.76 -35.56 4.36
CA THR A 930 29.49 -36.99 4.22
C THR A 930 28.95 -37.59 5.52
N GLU A 931 29.62 -37.36 6.65
CA GLU A 931 29.19 -37.86 7.98
C GLU A 931 27.80 -37.29 8.36
N THR A 932 27.55 -36.01 8.03
CA THR A 932 26.27 -35.34 8.25
C THR A 932 25.15 -35.97 7.41
N LEU A 933 25.41 -36.29 6.15
CA LEU A 933 24.45 -36.92 5.25
C LEU A 933 24.16 -38.38 5.66
N GLU A 934 25.16 -39.13 6.12
CA GLU A 934 24.97 -40.47 6.67
C GLU A 934 24.20 -40.46 8.00
N PHE A 935 24.48 -39.52 8.89
CA PHE A 935 23.73 -39.30 10.12
C PHE A 935 22.25 -38.99 9.85
N LEU A 936 21.95 -38.15 8.84
CA LEU A 936 20.57 -37.87 8.41
C LEU A 936 19.86 -39.11 7.81
N ARG A 937 20.57 -39.93 7.02
CA ARG A 937 20.05 -41.19 6.48
C ARG A 937 19.78 -42.24 7.57
N LYS A 938 20.68 -42.35 8.54
CA LYS A 938 20.58 -43.20 9.73
C LYS A 938 19.38 -42.81 10.60
N LEU A 939 19.17 -41.51 10.83
CA LEU A 939 18.00 -40.99 11.54
C LEU A 939 16.69 -41.25 10.79
N LYS A 940 16.66 -41.01 9.47
CA LYS A 940 15.50 -41.33 8.62
C LYS A 940 15.06 -42.77 8.82
N ALA A 941 15.99 -43.71 8.62
CA ALA A 941 15.71 -45.13 8.76
C ALA A 941 15.18 -45.47 10.16
N GLN A 942 15.85 -44.99 11.22
CA GLN A 942 15.42 -45.23 12.62
C GLN A 942 14.01 -44.71 12.92
N TYR A 943 13.53 -43.68 12.23
CA TYR A 943 12.17 -43.16 12.43
C TYR A 943 11.12 -43.88 11.56
N THR A 944 11.44 -44.23 10.31
CA THR A 944 10.51 -45.02 9.47
C THR A 944 10.20 -46.38 10.09
N TRP A 945 11.15 -46.99 10.80
CA TRP A 945 10.94 -48.21 11.62
C TRP A 945 10.20 -48.00 12.96
N ARG A 946 9.65 -46.80 13.22
CA ARG A 946 8.81 -46.49 14.41
C ARG A 946 7.37 -46.11 14.06
N GLU A 947 7.08 -45.84 12.79
CA GLU A 947 5.73 -45.53 12.27
C GLU A 947 5.05 -46.77 11.65
N VAL A 948 5.80 -47.88 11.52
CA VAL A 948 5.37 -49.22 11.04
C VAL A 948 5.50 -50.23 12.17
#